data_AF-A0A2R7R5M6-F1
#
_entry.id   AF-A0A2R7R5M6-F1
#
_cell.length_a   1.000
_cell.length_b   1.000
_cell.length_c   1.000
_cell.angle_alpha   90.00
_cell.angle_beta   90.00
_cell.angle_gamma   90.00
#
_symmetry.space_group_name_H-M   'P 1'
#
loop_
_entity.id
_entity.type
_entity.pdbx_description
1 polymer ?
#
loop_
_entity_poly.entity_id
_entity_poly.type
_entity_poly.pdbx_seq_one_letter_code
_entity_poly.pdbx_strand_id
1 'polypeptide(L)'
;TAEAHGLGAATATVHRRLADALGTSGESVPGGIIAPGVAQRVRQAWAEAGAAVGPYDAELNTLLGDLDGVPAGPLQRIHGDLHLGQILQVPGRANEPGRWAILDFEGEPLRPISERNFPDVPLRDVVGMLRSFDYAAGAAEREYQGAHVPASWVDDCADAFLAGYAAVTPGTIDRASPLFVALWLDKALYEVVYELRNRPDWLAIPANASRRLLSGKGPGDHAEAAAEGINMTGSARTDRPGVPLHVDADTLARVGNGEHHAPHSVLGAHLDDHGHVTVRTVKHLAEEVSVVTAAGTVPMTHEANGVWVAVLEPLQAGHVPDYRLEVTYAGAAPQTMDEPYRYLPTVGEVDLHLIGEGRHEKLWEVLGAHVQHYKSSLGDVDGVSFAVWAPNAQAVRIKGDFNAWDGRENSLRSLGSSGVWEVFLPGVLAGACYKFEIKTKSGYWVEKADPLAFGTEVPPLTASRVVEPSYAFQDSEWMEARAQRDPHNSPMSVYEVHLGSWRLGLGYRELAKDLVEYVKWLGFTHVEFMPVAEHPFGGSWGYQVTSYFAPTSRFGHPDEFRYLVDALHQAGIGVLLDWVPAHFPKDSWALAQFDGEPLYEHADPNLGEHPDWGTLIFDFGRTEVRNFLVANALYWLDEFHIDGLRVDAVASMLYLDYSREDGQWSPNRFGGRENLEAMSFLQEVNATVYKTHPGAVMIAEESTAFPGVTAPTSHSGLGFGLKWNMGWMHDSLKYISEDPVNRKWHHGTVTFSMVYAFTENFLLPISHDEVVHGKGSMLRKMPGDRWQQLANLRAFLAYQWAHPGKQLIFMGTEFGQEAEWSEQHGLDWYLADIPAHRGIQLLTKDLNELYSSTPALYTRDNEPGGFQWINGGDADHNVLSFVRWDKEGNPLVCAINFSGGPHVGYPLGVPAAGAWTEALNTDAAAYGGSGVLNAGQLTATGEGRDGQPASLTVTLPPLGAAYFKPATKAAGILQ
;
A
#
# COMPACT_ATOMS: atom_id res chain seq x y z
N THR A 1 -42.51 -10.79 -12.97
CA THR A 1 -42.75 -10.33 -14.36
C THR A 1 -42.60 -8.83 -14.56
N ALA A 2 -43.22 -7.93 -13.77
CA ALA A 2 -43.07 -6.47 -13.95
C ALA A 2 -41.61 -5.98 -13.87
N GLU A 3 -40.84 -6.48 -12.91
CA GLU A 3 -39.41 -6.16 -12.77
C GLU A 3 -38.58 -6.74 -13.92
N ALA A 4 -38.88 -7.97 -14.35
CA ALA A 4 -38.24 -8.59 -15.52
C ALA A 4 -38.48 -7.76 -16.79
N HIS A 5 -39.69 -7.23 -17.00
CA HIS A 5 -39.99 -6.32 -18.11
C HIS A 5 -39.19 -5.00 -17.99
N GLY A 6 -39.11 -4.42 -16.79
CA GLY A 6 -38.29 -3.22 -16.55
C GLY A 6 -36.80 -3.47 -16.82
N LEU A 7 -36.30 -4.63 -16.42
CA LEU A 7 -34.93 -5.05 -16.65
C LEU A 7 -34.64 -5.27 -18.14
N GLY A 8 -35.56 -5.90 -18.87
CA GLY A 8 -35.47 -6.06 -20.33
C GLY A 8 -35.34 -4.72 -21.06
N ALA A 9 -36.15 -3.73 -20.68
CA ALA A 9 -36.06 -2.37 -21.22
C ALA A 9 -34.74 -1.68 -20.87
N ALA A 10 -34.19 -1.92 -19.67
CA ALA A 10 -32.90 -1.38 -19.25
C ALA A 10 -31.74 -2.00 -20.06
N THR A 11 -31.70 -3.33 -20.21
CA THR A 11 -30.69 -4.04 -21.02
C THR A 11 -30.72 -3.57 -22.47
N ALA A 12 -31.90 -3.48 -23.08
CA ALA A 12 -32.04 -2.94 -24.44
C ALA A 12 -31.55 -1.49 -24.56
N THR A 13 -31.78 -0.67 -23.53
CA THR A 13 -31.30 0.73 -23.51
C THR A 13 -29.78 0.80 -23.45
N VAL A 14 -29.13 -0.07 -22.66
CA VAL A 14 -27.67 -0.19 -22.59
C VAL A 14 -27.13 -0.61 -23.96
N HIS A 15 -27.66 -1.66 -24.57
CA HIS A 15 -27.26 -2.11 -25.89
C HIS A 15 -27.38 -1.03 -26.96
N ARG A 16 -28.50 -0.28 -26.97
CA ARG A 16 -28.68 0.82 -27.93
C ARG A 16 -27.66 1.94 -27.70
N ARG A 17 -27.42 2.34 -26.45
CA ARG A 17 -26.42 3.39 -26.15
C ARG A 17 -25.00 2.98 -26.54
N LEU A 18 -24.65 1.70 -26.36
CA LEU A 18 -23.35 1.18 -26.79
C LEU A 18 -23.24 1.17 -28.32
N ALA A 19 -24.29 0.75 -29.02
CA ALA A 19 -24.35 0.82 -30.48
C ALA A 19 -24.22 2.27 -30.99
N ASP A 20 -24.94 3.21 -30.38
CA ASP A 20 -24.91 4.62 -30.76
C ASP A 20 -23.53 5.26 -30.50
N ALA A 21 -22.88 4.89 -29.40
CA ALA A 21 -21.60 5.48 -28.98
C ALA A 21 -20.38 4.85 -29.67
N LEU A 22 -20.40 3.53 -29.90
CA LEU A 22 -19.24 2.76 -30.35
C LEU A 22 -19.42 2.15 -31.75
N GLY A 23 -20.61 2.28 -32.33
CA GLY A 23 -20.96 1.75 -33.64
C GLY A 23 -21.31 0.26 -33.62
N THR A 24 -21.78 -0.20 -34.77
CA THR A 24 -22.10 -1.62 -35.05
C THR A 24 -21.29 -2.09 -36.25
N SER A 25 -20.92 -3.37 -36.25
CA SER A 25 -20.31 -4.05 -37.40
C SER A 25 -21.14 -5.26 -37.82
N GLY A 26 -20.80 -5.87 -38.95
CA GLY A 26 -21.34 -7.16 -39.37
C GLY A 26 -20.21 -8.17 -39.56
N GLU A 27 -20.56 -9.45 -39.58
CA GLU A 27 -19.59 -10.49 -39.95
C GLU A 27 -19.13 -10.28 -41.40
N SER A 28 -17.82 -10.43 -41.66
CA SER A 28 -17.24 -10.32 -43.01
C SER A 28 -17.76 -11.42 -43.95
N VAL A 29 -18.10 -12.58 -43.40
CA VAL A 29 -18.86 -13.66 -44.03
C VAL A 29 -20.01 -13.99 -43.07
N PRO A 30 -21.29 -13.83 -43.45
CA PRO A 30 -22.42 -14.13 -42.59
C PRO A 30 -22.34 -15.56 -42.03
N GLY A 31 -22.41 -15.70 -40.71
CA GLY A 31 -22.28 -16.99 -40.01
C GLY A 31 -20.87 -17.56 -39.98
N GLY A 32 -19.87 -16.78 -40.38
CA GLY A 32 -18.47 -17.22 -40.49
C GLY A 32 -17.62 -16.99 -39.23
N ILE A 33 -18.11 -16.25 -38.23
CA ILE A 33 -17.31 -15.88 -37.05
C ILE A 33 -18.02 -16.32 -35.75
N ILE A 34 -19.27 -15.90 -35.54
CA ILE A 34 -19.96 -16.13 -34.25
C ILE A 34 -20.42 -17.57 -34.12
N ALA A 35 -21.14 -18.10 -35.12
CA ALA A 35 -21.67 -19.48 -35.08
C ALA A 35 -20.57 -20.55 -34.87
N PRO A 36 -19.44 -20.53 -35.61
CA PRO A 36 -18.34 -21.46 -35.35
C PRO A 36 -17.72 -21.31 -33.95
N GLY A 37 -17.58 -20.07 -33.47
CA GLY A 37 -17.04 -19.79 -32.13
C GLY A 37 -17.94 -20.29 -31.01
N VAL A 38 -19.26 -20.10 -31.13
CA VAL A 38 -20.25 -20.67 -30.18
C VAL A 38 -20.22 -22.20 -30.24
N ALA A 39 -20.21 -22.80 -31.43
CA ALA A 39 -20.16 -24.25 -31.59
C ALA A 39 -18.93 -24.87 -30.94
N GLN A 40 -17.76 -24.22 -31.08
CA GLN A 40 -16.53 -24.68 -30.45
C GLN A 40 -16.62 -24.66 -28.92
N ARG A 41 -17.13 -23.57 -28.33
CA ARG A 41 -17.26 -23.45 -26.87
C ARG A 41 -18.26 -24.45 -26.30
N VAL A 42 -19.40 -24.62 -26.95
CA VAL A 42 -20.39 -25.62 -26.55
C VAL A 42 -19.78 -27.03 -26.57
N ARG A 43 -18.99 -27.40 -27.60
CA ARG A 43 -18.29 -28.70 -27.65
C ARG A 43 -17.29 -28.86 -26.51
N GLN A 44 -16.53 -27.80 -26.21
CA GLN A 44 -15.53 -27.82 -25.14
C GLN A 44 -16.20 -27.98 -23.78
N ALA A 45 -17.22 -27.18 -23.48
CA ALA A 45 -17.97 -27.27 -22.24
C ALA A 45 -18.70 -28.62 -22.12
N TRP A 46 -19.24 -29.15 -23.23
CA TRP A 46 -19.89 -30.47 -23.25
C TRP A 46 -18.94 -31.62 -22.94
N ALA A 47 -17.67 -31.54 -23.36
CA ALA A 47 -16.68 -32.57 -23.03
C ALA A 47 -16.49 -32.75 -21.52
N GLU A 48 -16.74 -31.70 -20.74
CA GLU A 48 -16.60 -31.69 -19.29
C GLU A 48 -17.95 -31.86 -18.57
N ALA A 49 -19.02 -31.26 -19.10
CA ALA A 49 -20.35 -31.24 -18.50
C ALA A 49 -21.27 -32.38 -18.94
N GLY A 50 -21.00 -33.03 -20.09
CA GLY A 50 -21.93 -33.96 -20.75
C GLY A 50 -22.35 -35.13 -19.86
N ALA A 51 -21.42 -35.67 -19.06
CA ALA A 51 -21.69 -36.73 -18.10
C ALA A 51 -22.71 -36.31 -17.01
N ALA A 52 -22.69 -35.05 -16.60
CA ALA A 52 -23.64 -34.50 -15.62
C ALA A 52 -24.99 -34.13 -16.25
N VAL A 53 -24.99 -33.75 -17.53
CA VAL A 53 -26.21 -33.33 -18.24
C VAL A 53 -27.03 -34.53 -18.73
N GLY A 54 -26.40 -35.62 -19.20
CA GLY A 54 -27.09 -36.83 -19.65
C GLY A 54 -26.86 -37.15 -21.14
N PRO A 55 -27.45 -38.24 -21.68
CA PRO A 55 -27.08 -38.80 -22.98
C PRO A 55 -27.72 -38.04 -24.17
N TYR A 56 -27.43 -36.74 -24.28
CA TYR A 56 -27.98 -35.85 -25.32
C TYR A 56 -26.99 -35.55 -26.45
N ASP A 57 -26.00 -36.42 -26.69
CA ASP A 57 -24.98 -36.21 -27.72
C ASP A 57 -25.59 -36.08 -29.12
N ALA A 58 -26.70 -36.78 -29.41
CA ALA A 58 -27.36 -36.73 -30.71
C ALA A 58 -28.08 -35.39 -30.94
N GLU A 59 -28.76 -34.90 -29.91
CA GLU A 59 -29.48 -33.61 -29.89
C GLU A 59 -28.50 -32.45 -29.94
N LEU A 60 -27.40 -32.54 -29.20
CA LEU A 60 -26.31 -31.56 -29.27
C LEU A 60 -25.72 -31.50 -30.68
N ASN A 61 -25.36 -32.64 -31.27
CA ASN A 61 -24.77 -32.67 -32.61
C ASN A 61 -25.74 -32.12 -33.67
N THR A 62 -27.04 -32.35 -33.50
CA THR A 62 -28.08 -31.77 -34.36
C THR A 62 -28.11 -30.26 -34.23
N LEU A 63 -28.16 -29.72 -33.01
CA LEU A 63 -28.13 -28.27 -32.74
C LEU A 63 -26.87 -27.60 -33.31
N LEU A 64 -25.71 -28.23 -33.15
CA LEU A 64 -24.44 -27.71 -33.68
C LEU A 64 -24.37 -27.77 -35.21
N GLY A 65 -25.07 -28.71 -35.84
CA GLY A 65 -25.23 -28.77 -37.29
C GLY A 65 -26.17 -27.68 -37.81
N ASP A 66 -27.29 -27.45 -37.11
CA ASP A 66 -28.27 -26.42 -37.45
C ASP A 66 -27.75 -25.00 -37.21
N LEU A 67 -26.73 -24.84 -36.36
CA LEU A 67 -26.03 -23.57 -36.12
C LEU A 67 -25.07 -23.20 -37.26
N ASP A 68 -24.61 -24.17 -38.05
CA ASP A 68 -23.58 -23.92 -39.07
C ASP A 68 -24.09 -22.95 -40.15
N GLY A 69 -23.31 -21.90 -40.41
CA GLY A 69 -23.67 -20.83 -41.36
C GLY A 69 -24.82 -19.90 -40.92
N VAL A 70 -25.31 -19.99 -39.67
CA VAL A 70 -26.35 -19.08 -39.16
C VAL A 70 -25.76 -17.70 -38.90
N PRO A 71 -26.25 -16.63 -39.54
CA PRO A 71 -25.73 -15.28 -39.34
C PRO A 71 -26.12 -14.73 -37.97
N ALA A 72 -25.17 -14.07 -37.28
CA ALA A 72 -25.41 -13.50 -35.95
C ALA A 72 -26.13 -12.15 -35.92
N GLY A 73 -26.31 -11.51 -37.08
CA GLY A 73 -26.85 -10.16 -37.16
C GLY A 73 -25.80 -9.09 -36.84
N PRO A 74 -26.22 -7.87 -36.45
CA PRO A 74 -25.30 -6.78 -36.14
C PRO A 74 -24.51 -7.07 -34.86
N LEU A 75 -23.19 -6.91 -34.94
CA LEU A 75 -22.26 -7.04 -33.83
C LEU A 75 -22.00 -5.66 -33.22
N GLN A 76 -21.85 -5.60 -31.91
CA GLN A 76 -21.60 -4.36 -31.17
C GLN A 76 -20.86 -4.64 -29.87
N ARG A 77 -20.42 -3.58 -29.18
CA ARG A 77 -19.99 -3.71 -27.79
C ARG A 77 -21.18 -4.17 -26.94
N ILE A 78 -20.98 -5.22 -26.17
CA ILE A 78 -21.93 -5.79 -25.20
C ILE A 78 -21.21 -5.97 -23.86
N HIS A 79 -21.93 -6.31 -22.80
CA HIS A 79 -21.32 -6.69 -21.52
C HIS A 79 -20.56 -8.02 -21.67
N GLY A 80 -21.15 -9.04 -22.30
CA GLY A 80 -20.52 -10.32 -22.61
C GLY A 80 -20.70 -11.40 -21.53
N ASP A 81 -21.08 -11.00 -20.31
CA ASP A 81 -21.43 -11.87 -19.18
C ASP A 81 -22.56 -11.32 -18.30
N LEU A 82 -23.59 -10.73 -18.89
CA LEU A 82 -24.67 -10.11 -18.12
C LEU A 82 -25.63 -11.15 -17.51
N HIS A 83 -25.81 -11.14 -16.19
CA HIS A 83 -26.77 -11.98 -15.47
C HIS A 83 -27.31 -11.27 -14.21
N LEU A 84 -28.34 -11.81 -13.53
CA LEU A 84 -28.96 -11.16 -12.37
C LEU A 84 -27.98 -10.82 -11.23
N GLY A 85 -26.91 -11.59 -11.05
CA GLY A 85 -25.86 -11.32 -10.06
C GLY A 85 -25.05 -10.05 -10.34
N GLN A 86 -25.13 -9.53 -11.55
CA GLN A 86 -24.45 -8.30 -12.00
C GLN A 86 -25.37 -7.08 -12.01
N ILE A 87 -26.59 -7.21 -11.47
CA ILE A 87 -27.63 -6.17 -11.51
C ILE A 87 -28.06 -5.80 -10.09
N LEU A 88 -28.10 -4.48 -9.82
CA LEU A 88 -28.74 -3.93 -8.63
C LEU A 88 -29.99 -3.13 -8.99
N GLN A 89 -31.07 -3.35 -8.24
CA GLN A 89 -32.21 -2.44 -8.22
C GLN A 89 -31.94 -1.34 -7.18
N VAL A 90 -31.67 -0.13 -7.64
CA VAL A 90 -31.45 1.03 -6.76
C VAL A 90 -32.81 1.70 -6.51
N PRO A 91 -33.31 1.71 -5.26
CA PRO A 91 -34.58 2.33 -4.94
C PRO A 91 -34.51 3.85 -5.15
N GLY A 92 -35.61 4.42 -5.64
CA GLY A 92 -35.73 5.86 -5.82
C GLY A 92 -35.71 6.62 -4.50
N ARG A 93 -35.11 7.81 -4.48
CA ARG A 93 -35.26 8.79 -3.37
C ARG A 93 -36.45 9.72 -3.69
N ALA A 94 -36.86 10.56 -2.74
CA ALA A 94 -38.11 11.33 -2.78
C ALA A 94 -38.40 12.16 -4.05
N ASN A 95 -37.45 12.34 -4.98
CA ASN A 95 -37.62 13.00 -6.28
C ASN A 95 -36.93 12.27 -7.47
N GLU A 96 -36.49 11.01 -7.31
CA GLU A 96 -35.84 10.24 -8.38
C GLU A 96 -36.53 8.88 -8.53
N PRO A 97 -36.88 8.44 -9.76
CA PRO A 97 -37.41 7.09 -9.97
C PRO A 97 -36.33 6.05 -9.64
N GLY A 98 -36.76 4.87 -9.19
CA GLY A 98 -35.86 3.72 -9.03
C GLY A 98 -35.19 3.37 -10.36
N ARG A 99 -33.95 2.88 -10.29
CA ARG A 99 -33.13 2.57 -11.47
C ARG A 99 -32.45 1.21 -11.35
N TRP A 100 -32.13 0.61 -12.48
CA TRP A 100 -31.23 -0.53 -12.55
C TRP A 100 -29.79 -0.06 -12.71
N ALA A 101 -28.86 -0.65 -11.96
CA ALA A 101 -27.43 -0.44 -12.09
C ALA A 101 -26.76 -1.77 -12.45
N ILE A 102 -25.80 -1.73 -13.38
CA ILE A 102 -24.90 -2.84 -13.64
C ILE A 102 -23.67 -2.63 -12.76
N LEU A 103 -23.24 -3.67 -12.04
CA LEU A 103 -22.19 -3.60 -11.02
C LEU A 103 -20.79 -3.39 -11.62
N ASP A 104 -20.49 -4.11 -12.69
CA ASP A 104 -19.28 -3.94 -13.48
C ASP A 104 -19.61 -3.87 -14.99
N PHE A 105 -18.63 -3.58 -15.83
CA PHE A 105 -18.79 -3.65 -17.29
C PHE A 105 -17.63 -4.39 -17.95
N GLU A 106 -17.04 -5.33 -17.22
CA GLU A 106 -15.78 -5.98 -17.62
C GLU A 106 -16.00 -7.18 -18.53
N GLY A 107 -17.20 -7.76 -18.53
CA GLY A 107 -17.52 -9.00 -19.25
C GLY A 107 -16.94 -10.24 -18.57
N GLU A 108 -16.79 -11.34 -19.32
CA GLU A 108 -16.45 -12.65 -18.75
C GLU A 108 -15.02 -12.66 -18.15
N PRO A 109 -14.86 -12.78 -16.81
CA PRO A 109 -13.57 -12.57 -16.12
C PRO A 109 -12.48 -13.57 -16.50
N LEU A 110 -12.85 -14.72 -17.07
CA LEU A 110 -11.91 -15.74 -17.54
C LEU A 110 -11.37 -15.47 -18.94
N ARG A 111 -11.88 -14.45 -19.65
CA ARG A 111 -11.34 -14.06 -20.97
C ARG A 111 -10.22 -13.03 -20.83
N PRO A 112 -9.19 -13.04 -21.71
CA PRO A 112 -8.24 -11.95 -21.80
C PRO A 112 -8.93 -10.61 -22.13
N ILE A 113 -8.44 -9.49 -21.59
CA ILE A 113 -8.99 -8.13 -21.86
C ILE A 113 -9.03 -7.82 -23.37
N SER A 114 -8.05 -8.32 -24.14
CA SER A 114 -8.00 -8.18 -25.59
C SER A 114 -9.21 -8.82 -26.27
N GLU A 115 -9.76 -9.89 -25.70
CA GLU A 115 -10.94 -10.59 -26.22
C GLU A 115 -12.24 -10.00 -25.71
N ARG A 116 -12.24 -9.48 -24.47
CA ARG A 116 -13.43 -8.88 -23.85
C ARG A 116 -13.88 -7.63 -24.58
N ASN A 117 -13.04 -6.97 -25.39
CA ASN A 117 -13.35 -5.73 -26.11
C ASN A 117 -13.91 -5.90 -27.53
N PHE A 118 -13.96 -7.13 -28.07
CA PHE A 118 -14.47 -7.33 -29.43
C PHE A 118 -15.99 -7.16 -29.52
N PRO A 119 -16.50 -6.63 -30.65
CA PRO A 119 -17.93 -6.64 -30.94
C PRO A 119 -18.48 -8.08 -30.98
N ASP A 120 -19.61 -8.31 -30.33
CA ASP A 120 -20.31 -9.60 -30.28
C ASP A 120 -21.83 -9.35 -30.45
N VAL A 121 -22.61 -10.42 -30.49
CA VAL A 121 -24.06 -10.38 -30.69
C VAL A 121 -24.79 -10.01 -29.38
N PRO A 122 -25.66 -8.98 -29.38
CA PRO A 122 -26.47 -8.58 -28.19
C PRO A 122 -27.28 -9.72 -27.57
N LEU A 123 -27.59 -10.74 -28.39
CA LEU A 123 -28.30 -11.93 -27.97
C LEU A 123 -27.58 -12.68 -26.84
N ARG A 124 -26.25 -12.58 -26.75
CA ARG A 124 -25.45 -13.20 -25.69
C ARG A 124 -25.82 -12.68 -24.31
N ASP A 125 -25.93 -11.36 -24.13
CA ASP A 125 -26.33 -10.75 -22.85
C ASP A 125 -27.80 -11.01 -22.52
N VAL A 126 -28.66 -11.02 -23.54
CA VAL A 126 -30.08 -11.37 -23.37
C VAL A 126 -30.20 -12.79 -22.82
N VAL A 127 -29.52 -13.75 -23.44
CA VAL A 127 -29.52 -15.14 -23.02
C VAL A 127 -28.90 -15.33 -21.63
N GLY A 128 -27.80 -14.64 -21.33
CA GLY A 128 -27.18 -14.64 -20.00
C GLY A 128 -28.16 -14.23 -18.90
N MET A 129 -28.95 -13.18 -19.15
CA MET A 129 -29.98 -12.72 -18.24
C MET A 129 -31.15 -13.71 -18.11
N LEU A 130 -31.68 -14.19 -19.24
CA LEU A 130 -32.82 -15.11 -19.24
C LEU A 130 -32.52 -16.41 -18.49
N ARG A 131 -31.32 -16.97 -18.69
CA ARG A 131 -30.82 -18.14 -17.95
C ARG A 131 -30.77 -17.88 -16.44
N SER A 132 -30.41 -16.68 -16.01
CA SER A 132 -30.28 -16.39 -14.58
C SER A 132 -31.62 -16.42 -13.82
N PHE A 133 -32.77 -16.41 -14.51
CA PHE A 133 -34.07 -16.67 -13.89
C PHE A 133 -34.22 -18.12 -13.40
N ASP A 134 -33.62 -19.10 -14.07
CA ASP A 134 -33.59 -20.49 -13.58
C ASP A 134 -32.84 -20.58 -12.24
N TYR A 135 -31.75 -19.82 -12.11
CA TYR A 135 -30.98 -19.71 -10.88
C TYR A 135 -31.75 -19.00 -9.77
N ALA A 136 -32.45 -17.91 -10.10
CA ALA A 136 -33.30 -17.20 -9.13
C ALA A 136 -34.43 -18.09 -8.60
N ALA A 137 -35.06 -18.89 -9.47
CA ALA A 137 -36.08 -19.85 -9.08
C ALA A 137 -35.50 -20.97 -8.19
N GLY A 138 -34.38 -21.56 -8.59
CA GLY A 138 -33.72 -22.61 -7.82
C GLY A 138 -33.18 -22.15 -6.47
N ALA A 139 -32.61 -20.94 -6.40
CA ALA A 139 -32.16 -20.32 -5.16
C ALA A 139 -33.35 -20.03 -4.23
N ALA A 140 -34.46 -19.52 -4.75
CA ALA A 140 -35.64 -19.21 -3.95
C ALA A 140 -36.23 -20.45 -3.25
N GLU A 141 -36.36 -21.58 -3.95
CA GLU A 141 -36.89 -22.82 -3.35
C GLU A 141 -35.91 -23.49 -2.37
N ARG A 142 -34.60 -23.23 -2.52
CA ARG A 142 -33.56 -23.82 -1.68
C ARG A 142 -33.26 -23.00 -0.43
N GLU A 143 -33.16 -21.68 -0.57
CA GLU A 143 -32.71 -20.78 0.50
C GLU A 143 -33.85 -20.35 1.42
N TYR A 144 -35.10 -20.36 0.93
CA TYR A 144 -36.27 -19.93 1.70
C TYR A 144 -37.18 -21.11 2.02
N GLN A 145 -37.14 -21.58 3.28
CA GLN A 145 -38.01 -22.65 3.75
C GLN A 145 -39.50 -22.32 3.53
N GLY A 146 -40.18 -23.16 2.77
CA GLY A 146 -41.61 -23.02 2.47
C GLY A 146 -41.92 -22.18 1.22
N ALA A 147 -40.91 -21.67 0.51
CA ALA A 147 -41.10 -21.07 -0.80
C ALA A 147 -41.39 -22.16 -1.85
N HIS A 148 -42.41 -21.91 -2.69
CA HIS A 148 -42.70 -22.71 -3.87
C HIS A 148 -42.78 -21.79 -5.08
N VAL A 149 -41.92 -22.02 -6.05
CA VAL A 149 -41.90 -21.24 -7.30
C VAL A 149 -42.80 -21.95 -8.31
N PRO A 150 -43.83 -21.26 -8.87
CA PRO A 150 -44.68 -21.86 -9.90
C PRO A 150 -43.85 -22.35 -11.08
N ALA A 151 -44.20 -23.51 -11.64
CA ALA A 151 -43.48 -24.09 -12.78
C ALA A 151 -43.41 -23.14 -14.00
N SER A 152 -44.38 -22.24 -14.15
CA SER A 152 -44.41 -21.22 -15.22
C SER A 152 -43.53 -20.00 -14.94
N TRP A 153 -43.05 -19.80 -13.71
CA TRP A 153 -42.48 -18.51 -13.28
C TRP A 153 -41.25 -18.10 -14.10
N VAL A 154 -40.37 -19.06 -14.42
CA VAL A 154 -39.18 -18.80 -15.23
C VAL A 154 -39.58 -18.34 -16.63
N ASP A 155 -40.53 -19.03 -17.26
CA ASP A 155 -41.02 -18.67 -18.60
C ASP A 155 -41.79 -17.35 -18.58
N ASP A 156 -42.62 -17.09 -17.57
CA ASP A 156 -43.36 -15.84 -17.39
C ASP A 156 -42.39 -14.65 -17.23
N CYS A 157 -41.29 -14.84 -16.49
CA CYS A 157 -40.24 -13.82 -16.34
C CYS A 157 -39.42 -13.65 -17.62
N ALA A 158 -39.10 -14.73 -18.32
CA ALA A 158 -38.39 -14.68 -19.60
C ALA A 158 -39.21 -13.93 -20.67
N ASP A 159 -40.50 -14.25 -20.80
CA ASP A 159 -41.40 -13.59 -21.75
C ASP A 159 -41.61 -12.12 -21.39
N ALA A 160 -41.73 -11.79 -20.11
CA ALA A 160 -41.81 -10.40 -19.65
C ALA A 160 -40.52 -9.62 -19.95
N PHE A 161 -39.34 -10.22 -19.73
CA PHE A 161 -38.05 -9.61 -20.07
C PHE A 161 -37.94 -9.35 -21.57
N LEU A 162 -38.27 -10.33 -22.40
CA LEU A 162 -38.24 -10.19 -23.86
C LEU A 162 -39.22 -9.13 -24.36
N ALA A 163 -40.42 -9.06 -23.77
CA ALA A 163 -41.38 -7.99 -24.08
C ALA A 163 -40.83 -6.60 -23.72
N GLY A 164 -40.16 -6.47 -22.57
CA GLY A 164 -39.51 -5.22 -22.17
C GLY A 164 -38.35 -4.83 -23.07
N TYR A 165 -37.54 -5.81 -23.49
CA TYR A 165 -36.44 -5.60 -24.43
C TYR A 165 -36.94 -5.13 -25.80
N ALA A 166 -37.99 -5.78 -26.33
CA ALA A 166 -38.62 -5.44 -27.61
C ALA A 166 -39.29 -4.06 -27.62
N ALA A 167 -39.70 -3.54 -26.46
CA ALA A 167 -40.27 -2.19 -26.33
C ALA A 167 -39.24 -1.08 -26.63
N VAL A 168 -37.94 -1.36 -26.50
CA VAL A 168 -36.85 -0.39 -26.68
C VAL A 168 -36.08 -0.62 -27.98
N THR A 169 -35.89 -1.89 -28.35
CA THR A 169 -35.23 -2.32 -29.58
C THR A 169 -36.22 -3.15 -30.40
N PRO A 170 -36.97 -2.53 -31.34
CA PRO A 170 -38.01 -3.21 -32.09
C PRO A 170 -37.45 -4.36 -32.93
N GLY A 171 -37.95 -5.56 -32.69
CA GLY A 171 -37.54 -6.80 -33.33
C GLY A 171 -37.95 -7.98 -32.46
N THR A 172 -38.26 -9.12 -33.06
CA THR A 172 -38.59 -10.33 -32.31
C THR A 172 -37.34 -11.18 -32.12
N ILE A 173 -36.97 -11.42 -30.86
CA ILE A 173 -35.96 -12.43 -30.53
C ILE A 173 -36.61 -13.81 -30.68
N ASP A 174 -36.11 -14.59 -31.63
CA ASP A 174 -36.58 -15.95 -31.87
C ASP A 174 -35.88 -16.94 -30.92
N ARG A 175 -36.60 -17.33 -29.86
CA ARG A 175 -36.16 -18.33 -28.86
C ARG A 175 -35.90 -19.71 -29.48
N ALA A 176 -36.44 -19.99 -30.67
CA ALA A 176 -36.26 -21.26 -31.37
C ALA A 176 -35.10 -21.22 -32.39
N SER A 177 -34.47 -20.06 -32.60
CA SER A 177 -33.35 -19.98 -33.53
C SER A 177 -32.15 -20.80 -33.03
N PRO A 178 -31.42 -21.52 -33.92
CA PRO A 178 -30.26 -22.32 -33.52
C PRO A 178 -29.21 -21.51 -32.76
N LEU A 179 -29.02 -20.25 -33.14
CA LEU A 179 -28.09 -19.34 -32.46
C LEU A 179 -28.52 -19.00 -31.03
N PHE A 180 -29.81 -18.76 -30.79
CA PHE A 180 -30.32 -18.50 -29.44
C PHE A 180 -30.12 -19.72 -28.55
N VAL A 181 -30.55 -20.89 -29.04
CA VAL A 181 -30.46 -22.15 -28.28
C VAL A 181 -29.01 -22.52 -28.00
N ALA A 182 -28.11 -22.32 -28.97
CA ALA A 182 -26.69 -22.60 -28.79
C ALA A 182 -26.00 -21.63 -27.82
N LEU A 183 -26.30 -20.33 -27.87
CA LEU A 183 -25.78 -19.36 -26.89
C LEU A 183 -26.30 -19.65 -25.48
N TRP A 184 -27.54 -20.12 -25.36
CA TRP A 184 -28.09 -20.50 -24.06
C TRP A 184 -27.40 -21.73 -23.53
N LEU A 185 -27.23 -22.75 -24.37
CA LEU A 185 -26.53 -23.96 -24.01
C LEU A 185 -25.06 -23.68 -23.66
N ASP A 186 -24.36 -22.80 -24.39
CA ASP A 186 -22.99 -22.35 -24.09
C ASP A 186 -22.88 -21.86 -22.64
N LYS A 187 -23.77 -20.94 -22.25
CA LYS A 187 -23.80 -20.39 -20.88
C LYS A 187 -24.29 -21.39 -19.84
N ALA A 188 -25.28 -22.23 -20.16
CA ALA A 188 -25.77 -23.24 -19.23
C ALA A 188 -24.71 -24.32 -18.94
N LEU A 189 -23.98 -24.78 -19.96
CA LEU A 189 -22.89 -25.76 -19.80
C LEU A 189 -21.69 -25.18 -19.09
N TYR A 190 -21.34 -23.92 -19.35
CA TYR A 190 -20.31 -23.21 -18.58
C TYR A 190 -20.60 -23.27 -17.07
N GLU A 191 -21.85 -23.03 -16.69
CA GLU A 191 -22.29 -23.10 -15.29
C GLU A 191 -22.30 -24.53 -14.76
N VAL A 192 -22.68 -25.53 -15.57
CA VAL A 192 -22.51 -26.94 -15.16
C VAL A 192 -21.05 -27.23 -14.82
N VAL A 193 -20.10 -26.80 -15.66
CA VAL A 193 -18.66 -26.95 -15.39
C VAL A 193 -18.24 -26.18 -14.13
N TYR A 194 -18.76 -24.97 -13.93
CA TYR A 194 -18.48 -24.17 -12.75
C TYR A 194 -19.02 -24.82 -11.46
N GLU A 195 -20.27 -25.24 -11.44
CA GLU A 195 -20.87 -25.88 -10.25
C GLU A 195 -20.26 -27.24 -9.96
N LEU A 196 -19.88 -28.02 -11.00
CA LEU A 196 -19.14 -29.28 -10.83
C LEU A 196 -17.83 -29.08 -10.07
N ARG A 197 -17.17 -27.94 -10.26
CA ARG A 197 -15.86 -27.64 -9.66
C ARG A 197 -15.96 -26.94 -8.31
N ASN A 198 -17.00 -26.12 -8.11
CA ASN A 198 -17.04 -25.16 -7.01
C ASN A 198 -18.22 -25.39 -6.04
N ARG A 199 -19.38 -25.84 -6.51
CA ARG A 199 -20.58 -26.07 -5.66
C ARG A 199 -21.44 -27.24 -6.18
N PRO A 200 -21.02 -28.50 -6.01
CA PRO A 200 -21.71 -29.66 -6.58
C PRO A 200 -23.20 -29.77 -6.19
N ASP A 201 -23.58 -29.29 -5.00
CA ASP A 201 -24.98 -29.29 -4.55
C ASP A 201 -25.89 -28.35 -5.36
N TRP A 202 -25.33 -27.38 -6.10
CA TRP A 202 -26.07 -26.48 -6.98
C TRP A 202 -26.21 -27.03 -8.41
N LEU A 203 -25.49 -28.11 -8.74
CA LEU A 203 -25.39 -28.69 -10.08
C LEU A 203 -26.73 -29.00 -10.74
N ALA A 204 -27.73 -29.40 -9.96
CA ALA A 204 -29.03 -29.78 -10.48
C ALA A 204 -29.71 -28.64 -11.26
N ILE A 205 -29.46 -27.38 -10.89
CA ILE A 205 -30.08 -26.20 -11.51
C ILE A 205 -29.60 -26.04 -12.98
N PRO A 206 -28.29 -25.84 -13.26
CA PRO A 206 -27.81 -25.70 -14.63
C PRO A 206 -27.88 -27.01 -15.44
N ALA A 207 -27.78 -28.18 -14.79
CA ALA A 207 -27.91 -29.47 -15.47
C ALA A 207 -29.35 -29.69 -15.97
N ASN A 208 -30.37 -29.42 -15.14
CA ASN A 208 -31.77 -29.56 -15.56
C ASN A 208 -32.19 -28.50 -16.59
N ALA A 209 -31.63 -27.29 -16.52
CA ALA A 209 -31.82 -26.28 -17.57
C ALA A 209 -31.26 -26.77 -18.92
N SER A 210 -30.04 -27.34 -18.92
CA SER A 210 -29.42 -27.92 -20.12
C SER A 210 -30.23 -29.09 -20.69
N ARG A 211 -30.76 -29.98 -19.83
CA ARG A 211 -31.64 -31.09 -20.23
C ARG A 211 -32.93 -30.58 -20.90
N ARG A 212 -33.57 -29.57 -20.32
CA ARG A 212 -34.81 -28.99 -20.86
C ARG A 212 -34.58 -28.43 -22.27
N LEU A 213 -33.49 -27.71 -22.49
CA LEU A 213 -33.12 -27.16 -23.81
C LEU A 213 -32.88 -28.26 -24.85
N LEU A 214 -32.12 -29.30 -24.48
CA LEU A 214 -31.75 -30.38 -25.41
C LEU A 214 -32.92 -31.34 -25.69
N SER A 215 -33.88 -31.47 -24.79
CA SER A 215 -35.02 -32.36 -24.94
C SER A 215 -36.11 -31.88 -25.93
N GLY A 216 -36.04 -30.63 -26.41
CA GLY A 216 -36.91 -30.10 -27.47
C GLY A 216 -38.43 -30.05 -27.18
N LYS A 217 -38.88 -30.33 -25.94
CA LYS A 217 -40.30 -30.34 -25.56
C LYS A 217 -40.68 -29.04 -24.85
N GLY A 218 -41.63 -28.29 -25.43
CA GLY A 218 -42.26 -27.13 -24.79
C GLY A 218 -43.02 -27.49 -23.49
N PRO A 219 -43.42 -26.50 -22.68
CA PRO A 219 -43.88 -26.70 -21.31
C PRO A 219 -45.27 -27.35 -21.31
N GLY A 220 -45.36 -28.59 -20.83
CA GLY A 220 -46.63 -29.32 -20.75
C GLY A 220 -46.57 -30.71 -20.10
N ASP A 221 -45.44 -31.43 -20.17
CA ASP A 221 -45.33 -32.78 -19.60
C ASP A 221 -44.39 -32.81 -18.38
N HIS A 222 -44.84 -32.20 -17.28
CA HIS A 222 -44.29 -32.52 -15.95
C HIS A 222 -45.10 -33.66 -15.34
N ALA A 223 -44.59 -34.91 -15.44
CA ALA A 223 -44.90 -35.97 -14.46
C ALA A 223 -44.08 -37.28 -14.57
N GLU A 224 -43.49 -37.67 -15.71
CA GLU A 224 -42.98 -39.06 -15.84
C GLU A 224 -41.46 -39.25 -15.99
N ALA A 225 -40.68 -38.23 -16.39
CA ALA A 225 -39.22 -38.38 -16.46
C ALA A 225 -38.51 -38.32 -15.09
N ALA A 226 -39.21 -37.86 -14.04
CA ALA A 226 -38.73 -37.96 -12.67
C ALA A 226 -38.86 -39.38 -12.08
N ALA A 227 -39.59 -40.29 -12.73
CA ALA A 227 -39.89 -41.61 -12.16
C ALA A 227 -38.88 -42.72 -12.54
N GLU A 228 -38.01 -42.52 -13.54
CA GLU A 228 -36.98 -43.52 -13.90
C GLU A 228 -35.61 -43.26 -13.28
N GLY A 229 -35.33 -42.05 -12.80
CA GLY A 229 -34.17 -41.77 -11.92
C GLY A 229 -34.42 -42.08 -10.45
N ILE A 230 -35.69 -42.09 -10.01
CA ILE A 230 -36.08 -42.33 -8.61
C ILE A 230 -36.27 -43.83 -8.31
N ASN A 231 -36.54 -44.67 -9.31
CA ASN A 231 -36.70 -46.13 -9.15
C ASN A 231 -35.40 -46.95 -9.14
N MET A 232 -34.24 -46.30 -8.99
CA MET A 232 -33.00 -46.97 -8.57
C MET A 232 -32.67 -46.74 -7.08
N THR A 233 -33.56 -46.10 -6.32
CA THR A 233 -33.56 -46.25 -4.84
C THR A 233 -34.48 -47.39 -4.44
N GLY A 234 -34.22 -48.55 -5.03
CA GLY A 234 -34.55 -49.80 -4.37
C GLY A 234 -33.87 -49.79 -3.01
N SER A 235 -34.67 -49.99 -1.96
CA SER A 235 -34.23 -50.32 -0.60
C SER A 235 -33.05 -51.29 -0.65
N ALA A 236 -31.85 -50.72 -0.58
CA ALA A 236 -30.61 -51.41 -0.32
C ALA A 236 -29.94 -50.64 0.82
N ARG A 237 -30.39 -50.94 2.05
CA ARG A 237 -29.41 -51.09 3.13
C ARG A 237 -28.37 -52.07 2.61
N THR A 238 -27.24 -51.56 2.16
CA THR A 238 -26.04 -52.36 1.94
C THR A 238 -24.88 -51.57 2.47
N ASP A 239 -24.59 -51.76 3.76
CA ASP A 239 -23.27 -52.14 4.29
C ASP A 239 -22.10 -51.97 3.29
N ARG A 240 -21.80 -50.74 2.87
CA ARG A 240 -20.44 -50.42 2.42
C ARG A 240 -19.67 -50.07 3.68
N PRO A 241 -18.54 -50.74 3.96
CA PRO A 241 -17.70 -50.33 5.08
C PRO A 241 -17.34 -48.85 4.90
N GLY A 242 -17.31 -48.09 6.00
CA GLY A 242 -16.78 -46.73 6.05
C GLY A 242 -15.30 -46.75 5.71
N VAL A 243 -14.98 -46.85 4.42
CA VAL A 243 -13.63 -46.85 3.88
C VAL A 243 -13.25 -45.41 3.59
N PRO A 244 -12.03 -44.98 3.96
CA PRO A 244 -11.56 -43.63 3.63
C PRO A 244 -11.65 -43.30 2.15
N LEU A 245 -11.99 -42.05 1.82
CA LEU A 245 -11.91 -41.53 0.46
C LEU A 245 -10.52 -41.78 -0.14
N HIS A 246 -10.45 -42.36 -1.33
CA HIS A 246 -9.18 -42.77 -1.92
C HIS A 246 -8.28 -41.58 -2.27
N VAL A 247 -7.00 -41.69 -1.91
CA VAL A 247 -5.92 -40.79 -2.32
C VAL A 247 -4.77 -41.65 -2.81
N ASP A 248 -4.17 -41.30 -3.94
CA ASP A 248 -3.04 -42.06 -4.48
C ASP A 248 -1.78 -41.92 -3.61
N ALA A 249 -0.88 -42.90 -3.70
CA ALA A 249 0.28 -42.98 -2.83
C ALA A 249 1.29 -41.84 -3.02
N ASP A 250 1.40 -41.27 -4.23
CA ASP A 250 2.32 -40.15 -4.51
C ASP A 250 1.77 -38.87 -3.87
N THR A 251 0.48 -38.60 -4.05
CA THR A 251 -0.22 -37.50 -3.38
C THR A 251 -0.09 -37.61 -1.86
N LEU A 252 -0.33 -38.79 -1.26
CA LEU A 252 -0.13 -39.00 0.19
C LEU A 252 1.32 -38.78 0.63
N ALA A 253 2.30 -39.20 -0.17
CA ALA A 253 3.71 -38.97 0.13
C ALA A 253 4.06 -37.48 0.07
N ARG A 254 3.56 -36.75 -0.94
CA ARG A 254 3.76 -35.30 -1.05
C ARG A 254 3.08 -34.55 0.07
N VAL A 255 1.85 -34.90 0.43
CA VAL A 255 1.14 -34.29 1.56
C VAL A 255 1.84 -34.59 2.88
N GLY A 256 2.19 -35.85 3.15
CA GLY A 256 2.91 -36.24 4.35
C GLY A 256 4.27 -35.56 4.46
N ASN A 257 4.96 -35.32 3.35
CA ASN A 257 6.20 -34.57 3.36
C ASN A 257 5.98 -33.04 3.26
N GLY A 258 4.76 -32.51 3.23
CA GLY A 258 4.50 -31.06 3.09
C GLY A 258 4.95 -30.45 1.76
N GLU A 259 4.88 -31.21 0.67
CA GLU A 259 5.31 -30.81 -0.68
C GLU A 259 4.15 -30.71 -1.68
N HIS A 260 2.91 -30.73 -1.18
CA HIS A 260 1.70 -30.62 -2.00
C HIS A 260 1.17 -29.19 -1.98
N HIS A 261 0.82 -28.65 -3.15
CA HIS A 261 0.30 -27.28 -3.31
C HIS A 261 -1.12 -27.04 -2.72
N ALA A 262 -1.77 -28.08 -2.21
CA ALA A 262 -3.18 -28.08 -1.83
C ALA A 262 -3.41 -29.11 -0.72
N PRO A 263 -2.74 -28.98 0.44
CA PRO A 263 -2.85 -29.97 1.52
C PRO A 263 -4.30 -30.14 2.01
N HIS A 264 -5.12 -29.08 1.94
CA HIS A 264 -6.54 -29.09 2.28
C HIS A 264 -7.41 -29.99 1.38
N SER A 265 -6.94 -30.42 0.19
CA SER A 265 -7.68 -31.40 -0.63
C SER A 265 -7.54 -32.84 -0.12
N VAL A 266 -6.64 -33.07 0.84
CA VAL A 266 -6.34 -34.39 1.39
C VAL A 266 -6.53 -34.40 2.91
N LEU A 267 -5.93 -33.42 3.60
CA LEU A 267 -6.01 -33.23 5.04
C LEU A 267 -7.30 -32.49 5.43
N GLY A 268 -7.69 -32.60 6.69
CA GLY A 268 -8.96 -32.10 7.19
C GLY A 268 -10.09 -33.09 6.96
N ALA A 269 -11.32 -32.59 6.96
CA ALA A 269 -12.52 -33.39 6.86
C ALA A 269 -13.17 -33.30 5.47
N HIS A 270 -13.43 -34.45 4.86
CA HIS A 270 -13.95 -34.60 3.51
C HIS A 270 -15.20 -35.47 3.52
N LEU A 271 -16.32 -34.92 3.04
CA LEU A 271 -17.60 -35.62 2.97
C LEU A 271 -17.66 -36.48 1.70
N ASP A 272 -18.13 -37.73 1.81
CA ASP A 272 -18.40 -38.59 0.66
C ASP A 272 -19.87 -38.51 0.19
N ASP A 273 -20.17 -39.10 -0.97
CA ASP A 273 -21.52 -39.15 -1.57
C ASP A 273 -22.54 -39.94 -0.73
N HIS A 274 -22.09 -40.63 0.32
CA HIS A 274 -22.90 -41.44 1.23
C HIS A 274 -23.08 -40.78 2.61
N GLY A 275 -22.50 -39.60 2.82
CA GLY A 275 -22.57 -38.82 4.06
C GLY A 275 -21.50 -39.16 5.11
N HIS A 276 -20.59 -40.12 4.86
CA HIS A 276 -19.46 -40.35 5.76
C HIS A 276 -18.44 -39.23 5.65
N VAL A 277 -17.74 -38.96 6.75
CA VAL A 277 -16.69 -37.94 6.78
C VAL A 277 -15.35 -38.63 6.95
N THR A 278 -14.51 -38.57 5.92
CA THR A 278 -13.10 -38.97 6.03
C THR A 278 -12.32 -37.82 6.65
N VAL A 279 -11.72 -38.04 7.81
CA VAL A 279 -10.83 -37.09 8.47
C VAL A 279 -9.39 -37.56 8.31
N ARG A 280 -8.53 -36.70 7.78
CA ARG A 280 -7.09 -36.94 7.67
C ARG A 280 -6.29 -35.85 8.38
N THR A 281 -5.18 -36.26 8.99
CA THR A 281 -4.21 -35.35 9.61
C THR A 281 -2.79 -35.86 9.37
N VAL A 282 -1.80 -34.98 9.43
CA VAL A 282 -0.38 -35.35 9.41
C VAL A 282 0.21 -35.20 10.80
N LYS A 283 0.69 -36.30 11.36
CA LYS A 283 1.36 -36.37 12.67
C LYS A 283 2.55 -37.32 12.59
N HIS A 284 3.72 -36.75 12.34
CA HIS A 284 4.96 -37.52 12.25
C HIS A 284 5.36 -38.02 13.63
N LEU A 285 5.80 -39.27 13.72
CA LEU A 285 6.26 -39.89 14.97
C LEU A 285 5.18 -40.04 16.07
N ALA A 286 3.91 -39.76 15.79
CA ALA A 286 2.82 -40.09 16.70
C ALA A 286 2.70 -41.61 16.87
N GLU A 287 2.38 -42.06 18.08
CA GLU A 287 2.09 -43.47 18.39
C GLU A 287 0.60 -43.77 18.20
N GLU A 288 -0.26 -42.83 18.60
CA GLU A 288 -1.72 -42.92 18.51
C GLU A 288 -2.30 -41.57 18.11
N VAL A 289 -3.33 -41.59 17.26
CA VAL A 289 -4.11 -40.41 16.88
C VAL A 289 -5.59 -40.79 16.91
N SER A 290 -6.43 -39.94 17.49
CA SER A 290 -7.89 -40.12 17.50
C SER A 290 -8.61 -38.83 17.15
N VAL A 291 -9.77 -38.94 16.49
CA VAL A 291 -10.71 -37.84 16.26
C VAL A 291 -11.72 -37.80 17.41
N VAL A 292 -11.83 -36.66 18.08
CA VAL A 292 -12.76 -36.42 19.19
C VAL A 292 -13.89 -35.52 18.71
N THR A 293 -15.13 -35.99 18.80
CA THR A 293 -16.35 -35.24 18.48
C THR A 293 -17.26 -35.17 19.70
N ALA A 294 -18.32 -34.36 19.63
CA ALA A 294 -19.37 -34.37 20.67
C ALA A 294 -20.05 -35.74 20.85
N ALA A 295 -20.02 -36.60 19.82
CA ALA A 295 -20.59 -37.94 19.86
C ALA A 295 -19.65 -39.00 20.46
N GLY A 296 -18.34 -38.73 20.51
CA GLY A 296 -17.33 -39.64 21.04
C GLY A 296 -15.99 -39.57 20.30
N THR A 297 -15.09 -40.47 20.68
CA THR A 297 -13.72 -40.57 20.16
C THR A 297 -13.57 -41.75 19.21
N VAL A 298 -12.97 -41.52 18.05
CA VAL A 298 -12.72 -42.52 17.00
C VAL A 298 -11.21 -42.62 16.74
N PRO A 299 -10.57 -43.79 16.93
CA PRO A 299 -9.15 -43.96 16.66
C PRO A 299 -8.86 -43.88 15.15
N MET A 300 -7.77 -43.21 14.79
CA MET A 300 -7.27 -43.11 13.41
C MET A 300 -6.27 -44.23 13.13
N THR A 301 -6.19 -44.64 11.86
CA THR A 301 -5.18 -45.61 11.38
C THR A 301 -4.11 -44.86 10.61
N HIS A 302 -2.84 -45.23 10.82
CA HIS A 302 -1.73 -44.71 10.02
C HIS A 302 -1.85 -45.21 8.58
N GLU A 303 -1.93 -44.28 7.62
CA GLU A 303 -2.12 -44.58 6.20
C GLU A 303 -0.77 -44.63 5.48
N ALA A 304 0.00 -43.53 5.49
CA ALA A 304 1.36 -43.45 4.93
C ALA A 304 2.08 -42.17 5.35
N ASN A 305 3.41 -42.18 5.46
CA ASN A 305 4.25 -40.97 5.61
C ASN A 305 3.84 -39.99 6.74
N GLY A 306 3.24 -40.52 7.82
CA GLY A 306 2.76 -39.70 8.94
C GLY A 306 1.33 -39.19 8.77
N VAL A 307 0.67 -39.50 7.66
CA VAL A 307 -0.77 -39.26 7.47
C VAL A 307 -1.57 -40.33 8.22
N TRP A 308 -2.53 -39.88 9.02
CA TRP A 308 -3.47 -40.69 9.77
C TRP A 308 -4.88 -40.43 9.24
N VAL A 309 -5.72 -41.47 9.25
CA VAL A 309 -7.08 -41.40 8.71
C VAL A 309 -8.12 -42.08 9.61
N ALA A 310 -9.29 -41.46 9.74
CA ALA A 310 -10.49 -42.06 10.31
C ALA A 310 -11.71 -41.74 9.43
N VAL A 311 -12.72 -42.59 9.51
CA VAL A 311 -14.04 -42.35 8.91
C VAL A 311 -15.04 -42.18 10.03
N LEU A 312 -15.74 -41.05 10.03
CA LEU A 312 -16.82 -40.76 10.95
C LEU A 312 -18.15 -41.13 10.30
N GLU A 313 -19.02 -41.75 11.10
CA GLU A 313 -20.40 -42.02 10.71
C GLU A 313 -21.20 -40.71 10.60
N PRO A 314 -22.14 -40.59 9.63
CA PRO A 314 -22.99 -39.42 9.48
C PRO A 314 -23.84 -39.18 10.73
N LEU A 315 -23.51 -38.13 11.49
CA LEU A 315 -24.37 -37.64 12.58
C LEU A 315 -25.56 -36.83 12.02
N GLN A 316 -25.33 -36.10 10.94
CA GLN A 316 -26.32 -35.38 10.16
C GLN A 316 -25.92 -35.44 8.69
N ALA A 317 -26.87 -35.79 7.81
CA ALA A 317 -26.61 -35.88 6.38
C ALA A 317 -26.13 -34.53 5.82
N GLY A 318 -25.04 -34.56 5.04
CA GLY A 318 -24.48 -33.36 4.41
C GLY A 318 -23.64 -32.46 5.34
N HIS A 319 -23.31 -32.91 6.56
CA HIS A 319 -22.64 -32.06 7.54
C HIS A 319 -21.36 -32.68 8.09
N VAL A 320 -20.27 -31.89 8.11
CA VAL A 320 -19.03 -32.23 8.80
C VAL A 320 -19.16 -31.79 10.26
N PRO A 321 -19.11 -32.71 11.25
CA PRO A 321 -19.22 -32.34 12.64
C PRO A 321 -17.99 -31.55 13.11
N ASP A 322 -18.16 -30.75 14.16
CA ASP A 322 -17.03 -30.16 14.87
C ASP A 322 -16.21 -31.25 15.56
N TYR A 323 -14.88 -31.15 15.48
CA TYR A 323 -13.96 -32.15 16.05
C TYR A 323 -12.67 -31.55 16.58
N ARG A 324 -11.95 -32.34 17.38
CA ARG A 324 -10.55 -32.14 17.79
C ARG A 324 -9.76 -33.39 17.50
N LEU A 325 -8.45 -33.28 17.53
CA LEU A 325 -7.54 -34.41 17.50
C LEU A 325 -6.99 -34.65 18.90
N GLU A 326 -6.88 -35.91 19.28
CA GLU A 326 -6.09 -36.36 20.44
C GLU A 326 -4.89 -37.13 19.93
N VAL A 327 -3.68 -36.60 20.16
CA VAL A 327 -2.42 -37.13 19.62
C VAL A 327 -1.52 -37.55 20.78
N THR A 328 -0.97 -38.76 20.71
CA THR A 328 -0.01 -39.27 21.68
C THR A 328 1.34 -39.50 21.02
N TYR A 329 2.39 -38.92 21.60
CA TYR A 329 3.78 -39.12 21.19
C TYR A 329 4.52 -39.97 22.24
N ALA A 330 5.59 -40.64 21.83
CA ALA A 330 6.40 -41.50 22.68
C ALA A 330 6.84 -40.80 23.98
N GLY A 331 6.37 -41.32 25.12
CA GLY A 331 6.71 -40.79 26.45
C GLY A 331 6.00 -39.49 26.85
N ALA A 332 5.03 -39.02 26.08
CA ALA A 332 4.18 -37.86 26.38
C ALA A 332 2.75 -38.28 26.74
N ALA A 333 2.04 -37.43 27.48
CA ALA A 333 0.60 -37.61 27.69
C ALA A 333 -0.17 -37.23 26.40
N PRO A 334 -1.39 -37.78 26.19
CA PRO A 334 -2.23 -37.38 25.06
C PRO A 334 -2.47 -35.87 25.04
N GLN A 335 -2.36 -35.26 23.86
CA GLN A 335 -2.55 -33.84 23.63
C GLN A 335 -3.77 -33.60 22.76
N THR A 336 -4.71 -32.81 23.26
CA THR A 336 -5.86 -32.33 22.47
C THR A 336 -5.45 -31.09 21.68
N MET A 337 -5.71 -31.09 20.38
CA MET A 337 -5.45 -29.96 19.48
C MET A 337 -6.54 -29.85 18.41
N ASP A 338 -6.68 -28.68 17.81
CA ASP A 338 -7.53 -28.53 16.63
C ASP A 338 -6.77 -28.86 15.34
N GLU A 339 -7.49 -29.09 14.26
CA GLU A 339 -6.95 -29.50 12.96
C GLU A 339 -6.85 -28.29 12.02
N PRO A 340 -5.65 -27.78 11.68
CA PRO A 340 -5.47 -26.65 10.76
C PRO A 340 -6.23 -26.77 9.42
N TYR A 341 -6.28 -27.98 8.85
CA TYR A 341 -6.77 -28.20 7.49
C TYR A 341 -8.30 -28.31 7.37
N ARG A 342 -9.04 -28.10 8.46
CA ARG A 342 -10.50 -28.02 8.44
C ARG A 342 -11.05 -26.62 8.14
N TYR A 343 -10.19 -25.60 8.17
CA TYR A 343 -10.60 -24.21 8.03
C TYR A 343 -10.66 -23.78 6.56
N LEU A 344 -11.68 -22.97 6.23
CA LEU A 344 -11.84 -22.37 4.90
C LEU A 344 -10.79 -21.29 4.64
N PRO A 345 -10.65 -20.85 3.36
CA PRO A 345 -10.20 -19.55 2.94
C PRO A 345 -10.04 -18.45 4.01
N THR A 346 -8.85 -18.05 4.49
CA THR A 346 -8.79 -16.79 5.28
C THR A 346 -8.61 -15.55 4.42
N VAL A 347 -8.27 -15.72 3.15
CA VAL A 347 -8.17 -14.66 2.15
C VAL A 347 -9.38 -14.74 1.21
N GLY A 348 -10.10 -13.63 1.04
CA GLY A 348 -11.31 -13.57 0.22
C GLY A 348 -11.02 -13.42 -1.29
N GLU A 349 -12.01 -13.75 -2.13
CA GLU A 349 -11.87 -13.65 -3.59
C GLU A 349 -11.64 -12.21 -4.09
N VAL A 350 -12.28 -11.23 -3.44
CA VAL A 350 -12.09 -9.80 -3.74
C VAL A 350 -10.65 -9.37 -3.44
N ASP A 351 -10.09 -9.84 -2.34
CA ASP A 351 -8.71 -9.52 -1.96
C ASP A 351 -7.73 -10.10 -2.98
N LEU A 352 -7.92 -11.37 -3.37
CA LEU A 352 -7.11 -12.03 -4.40
C LEU A 352 -7.19 -11.29 -5.75
N HIS A 353 -8.37 -10.80 -6.11
CA HIS A 353 -8.57 -10.00 -7.32
C HIS A 353 -7.80 -8.68 -7.25
N LEU A 354 -7.95 -7.91 -6.17
CA LEU A 354 -7.25 -6.63 -5.98
C LEU A 354 -5.73 -6.80 -5.87
N ILE A 355 -5.25 -7.90 -5.29
CA ILE A 355 -3.83 -8.27 -5.28
C ILE A 355 -3.35 -8.50 -6.72
N GLY A 356 -4.09 -9.28 -7.51
CA GLY A 356 -3.76 -9.54 -8.92
C GLY A 356 -3.79 -8.29 -9.81
N GLU A 357 -4.61 -7.29 -9.47
CA GLU A 357 -4.61 -5.98 -10.13
C GLU A 357 -3.57 -5.01 -9.59
N GLY A 358 -2.98 -5.30 -8.43
CA GLY A 358 -2.01 -4.46 -7.74
C GLY A 358 -2.60 -3.17 -7.21
N ARG A 359 -3.84 -3.22 -6.74
CA ARG A 359 -4.62 -2.06 -6.28
C ARG A 359 -5.21 -2.24 -4.88
N HIS A 360 -4.67 -3.18 -4.11
CA HIS A 360 -5.14 -3.47 -2.77
C HIS A 360 -4.56 -2.46 -1.76
N GLU A 361 -5.25 -1.32 -1.57
CA GLU A 361 -4.81 -0.21 -0.71
C GLU A 361 -4.55 -0.62 0.76
N LYS A 362 -5.16 -1.71 1.26
CA LYS A 362 -4.97 -2.27 2.61
C LYS A 362 -4.35 -3.68 2.62
N LEU A 363 -3.33 -3.90 1.79
CA LEU A 363 -2.72 -5.23 1.57
C LEU A 363 -2.31 -5.95 2.87
N TRP A 364 -1.87 -5.19 3.87
CA TRP A 364 -1.42 -5.69 5.16
C TRP A 364 -2.55 -6.26 6.04
N GLU A 365 -3.82 -6.02 5.72
CA GLU A 365 -4.94 -6.65 6.44
C GLU A 365 -5.20 -8.09 5.95
N VAL A 366 -4.55 -8.49 4.84
CA VAL A 366 -4.80 -9.76 4.15
C VAL A 366 -3.56 -10.65 4.10
N LEU A 367 -2.41 -10.10 3.69
CA LEU A 367 -1.15 -10.84 3.68
C LEU A 367 -0.36 -10.63 4.97
N GLY A 368 0.50 -11.59 5.31
CA GLY A 368 1.26 -11.60 6.56
C GLY A 368 0.69 -12.59 7.57
N ALA A 369 0.85 -12.28 8.86
CA ALA A 369 0.36 -13.10 9.97
C ALA A 369 -0.67 -12.34 10.81
N HIS A 370 -1.89 -12.85 10.91
CA HIS A 370 -2.99 -12.21 11.67
C HIS A 370 -3.58 -13.16 12.69
N VAL A 371 -3.74 -12.68 13.92
CA VAL A 371 -4.47 -13.40 14.96
C VAL A 371 -5.96 -13.45 14.58
N GLN A 372 -6.56 -14.64 14.65
CA GLN A 372 -7.97 -14.88 14.37
C GLN A 372 -8.64 -15.61 15.54
N HIS A 373 -9.91 -15.29 15.77
CA HIS A 373 -10.72 -15.86 16.84
C HIS A 373 -11.99 -16.51 16.28
N TYR A 374 -12.12 -17.83 16.44
CA TYR A 374 -13.28 -18.58 15.98
C TYR A 374 -14.09 -19.14 17.15
N LYS A 375 -15.41 -19.07 17.05
CA LYS A 375 -16.33 -19.76 17.98
C LYS A 375 -16.53 -21.21 17.52
N SER A 376 -16.38 -22.15 18.44
CA SER A 376 -16.58 -23.59 18.17
C SER A 376 -17.36 -24.26 19.30
N SER A 377 -18.12 -25.29 18.94
CA SER A 377 -18.95 -26.06 19.88
C SER A 377 -18.13 -26.88 20.88
N LEU A 378 -16.86 -27.11 20.57
CA LEU A 378 -15.88 -27.80 21.42
C LEU A 378 -14.93 -26.80 22.14
N GLY A 379 -15.32 -25.53 22.21
CA GLY A 379 -14.54 -24.44 22.80
C GLY A 379 -14.02 -23.47 21.76
N ASP A 380 -13.87 -22.20 22.14
CA ASP A 380 -13.31 -21.15 21.28
C ASP A 380 -11.90 -21.51 20.81
N VAL A 381 -11.56 -21.08 19.59
CA VAL A 381 -10.28 -21.37 18.96
C VAL A 381 -9.60 -20.08 18.56
N ASP A 382 -8.45 -19.84 19.18
CA ASP A 382 -7.53 -18.77 18.81
C ASP A 382 -6.41 -19.36 17.95
N GLY A 383 -5.95 -18.61 16.97
CA GLY A 383 -4.86 -19.04 16.09
C GLY A 383 -4.36 -17.90 15.22
N VAL A 384 -3.50 -18.23 14.26
CA VAL A 384 -2.94 -17.25 13.33
C VAL A 384 -3.18 -17.69 11.89
N SER A 385 -3.72 -16.81 11.07
CA SER A 385 -3.73 -16.96 9.60
C SER A 385 -2.41 -16.45 9.04
N PHE A 386 -1.78 -17.23 8.19
CA PHE A 386 -0.56 -16.87 7.48
C PHE A 386 -0.82 -16.85 5.99
N ALA A 387 -0.50 -15.75 5.32
CA ALA A 387 -0.64 -15.62 3.86
C ALA A 387 0.57 -14.95 3.23
N VAL A 388 1.10 -15.53 2.15
CA VAL A 388 2.32 -15.05 1.47
C VAL A 388 2.23 -15.18 -0.05
N TRP A 389 2.73 -14.19 -0.77
CA TRP A 389 2.83 -14.22 -2.23
C TRP A 389 4.14 -14.89 -2.66
N ALA A 390 4.03 -16.04 -3.34
CA ALA A 390 5.14 -16.84 -3.84
C ALA A 390 4.71 -17.63 -5.10
N PRO A 391 4.46 -16.94 -6.23
CA PRO A 391 3.79 -17.52 -7.40
C PRO A 391 4.57 -18.66 -8.06
N ASN A 392 5.88 -18.71 -7.94
CA ASN A 392 6.72 -19.73 -8.58
C ASN A 392 6.99 -20.94 -7.67
N ALA A 393 6.53 -20.90 -6.42
CA ALA A 393 6.75 -21.98 -5.46
C ALA A 393 6.01 -23.26 -5.87
N GLN A 394 6.65 -24.41 -5.63
CA GLN A 394 6.00 -25.72 -5.76
C GLN A 394 5.18 -26.09 -4.52
N ALA A 395 5.63 -25.62 -3.36
CA ALA A 395 5.02 -25.80 -2.05
C ALA A 395 5.56 -24.73 -1.09
N VAL A 396 4.73 -24.33 -0.14
CA VAL A 396 5.12 -23.44 0.95
C VAL A 396 4.73 -24.08 2.26
N ARG A 397 5.60 -23.97 3.26
CA ARG A 397 5.37 -24.38 4.64
C ARG A 397 5.67 -23.22 5.57
N ILE A 398 5.17 -23.33 6.79
CA ILE A 398 5.54 -22.42 7.86
C ILE A 398 6.26 -23.17 8.97
N LYS A 399 7.35 -22.59 9.45
CA LYS A 399 8.12 -23.10 10.57
C LYS A 399 8.29 -22.02 11.63
N GLY A 400 8.31 -22.41 12.89
CA GLY A 400 8.43 -21.49 14.01
C GLY A 400 8.55 -22.21 15.34
N ASP A 401 8.49 -21.45 16.43
CA ASP A 401 8.64 -22.00 17.78
C ASP A 401 7.58 -23.06 18.10
N PHE A 402 6.36 -22.88 17.57
CA PHE A 402 5.21 -23.75 17.79
C PHE A 402 5.30 -25.13 17.12
N ASN A 403 6.24 -25.33 16.19
CA ASN A 403 6.48 -26.62 15.53
C ASN A 403 7.95 -27.03 15.55
N ALA A 404 8.71 -26.53 16.54
CA ALA A 404 10.14 -26.80 16.70
C ALA A 404 10.96 -26.56 15.41
N TRP A 405 10.55 -25.57 14.62
CA TRP A 405 11.15 -25.19 13.35
C TRP A 405 11.10 -26.28 12.26
N ASP A 406 10.12 -27.20 12.33
CA ASP A 406 9.83 -28.21 11.30
C ASP A 406 8.46 -27.94 10.65
N GLY A 407 8.47 -27.48 9.39
CA GLY A 407 7.26 -27.08 8.68
C GLY A 407 6.46 -28.21 8.03
N ARG A 408 6.91 -29.48 8.11
CA ARG A 408 6.25 -30.58 7.36
C ARG A 408 4.79 -30.80 7.73
N GLU A 409 4.41 -30.52 8.98
CA GLU A 409 3.01 -30.62 9.44
C GLU A 409 2.17 -29.37 9.13
N ASN A 410 2.80 -28.25 8.75
CA ASN A 410 2.15 -26.95 8.56
C ASN A 410 2.42 -26.40 7.14
N SER A 411 1.87 -27.08 6.14
CA SER A 411 1.93 -26.69 4.73
C SER A 411 0.81 -25.73 4.36
N LEU A 412 1.09 -24.76 3.50
CA LEU A 412 0.10 -23.81 3.00
C LEU A 412 -0.59 -24.36 1.74
N ARG A 413 -1.84 -23.96 1.49
CA ARG A 413 -2.52 -24.16 0.20
C ARG A 413 -2.24 -22.98 -0.73
N SER A 414 -2.06 -23.28 -2.02
CA SER A 414 -2.08 -22.28 -3.07
C SER A 414 -3.52 -21.87 -3.38
N LEU A 415 -3.78 -20.57 -3.46
CA LEU A 415 -5.06 -19.97 -3.84
C LEU A 415 -5.11 -19.68 -5.35
N GLY A 416 -4.78 -20.71 -6.13
CA GLY A 416 -4.88 -20.70 -7.59
C GLY A 416 -3.89 -19.76 -8.29
N SER A 417 -4.35 -19.07 -9.32
CA SER A 417 -3.52 -18.22 -10.18
C SER A 417 -3.06 -16.91 -9.53
N SER A 418 -3.53 -16.60 -8.33
CA SER A 418 -3.09 -15.41 -7.56
C SER A 418 -1.63 -15.50 -7.13
N GLY A 419 -1.07 -16.71 -7.03
CA GLY A 419 0.25 -16.93 -6.45
C GLY A 419 0.32 -16.76 -4.93
N VAL A 420 -0.83 -16.54 -4.26
CA VAL A 420 -0.94 -16.44 -2.81
C VAL A 420 -1.03 -17.84 -2.20
N TRP A 421 -0.29 -18.05 -1.12
CA TRP A 421 -0.30 -19.25 -0.30
C TRP A 421 -0.85 -18.92 1.07
N GLU A 422 -1.70 -19.76 1.63
CA GLU A 422 -2.30 -19.48 2.94
C GLU A 422 -2.55 -20.74 3.80
N VAL A 423 -2.51 -20.55 5.13
CA VAL A 423 -3.00 -21.52 6.13
C VAL A 423 -3.43 -20.80 7.42
N PHE A 424 -4.46 -21.32 8.08
CA PHE A 424 -4.79 -20.98 9.46
C PHE A 424 -4.24 -22.03 10.43
N LEU A 425 -3.44 -21.61 11.41
CA LEU A 425 -2.90 -22.47 12.44
C LEU A 425 -3.53 -22.21 13.81
N PRO A 426 -4.44 -23.09 14.29
CA PRO A 426 -4.99 -23.00 15.64
C PRO A 426 -3.90 -23.21 16.71
N GLY A 427 -4.01 -22.48 17.82
CA GLY A 427 -3.11 -22.57 18.98
C GLY A 427 -1.82 -21.75 18.86
N VAL A 428 -1.53 -21.16 17.70
CA VAL A 428 -0.46 -20.16 17.56
C VAL A 428 -0.96 -18.83 18.11
N LEU A 429 -0.12 -18.14 18.88
CA LEU A 429 -0.48 -16.88 19.55
C LEU A 429 0.49 -15.75 19.17
N ALA A 430 0.08 -14.52 19.45
CA ALA A 430 0.93 -13.35 19.36
C ALA A 430 2.25 -13.55 20.13
N GLY A 431 3.35 -13.07 19.55
CA GLY A 431 4.69 -13.24 20.06
C GLY A 431 5.45 -14.45 19.52
N ALA A 432 4.78 -15.41 18.85
CA ALA A 432 5.46 -16.55 18.22
C ALA A 432 6.38 -16.10 17.09
N CYS A 433 7.59 -16.65 17.02
CA CYS A 433 8.53 -16.43 15.92
C CYS A 433 8.31 -17.46 14.80
N TYR A 434 8.37 -17.01 13.55
CA TYR A 434 8.13 -17.85 12.37
C TYR A 434 8.93 -17.40 11.13
N LYS A 435 9.03 -18.33 10.17
CA LYS A 435 9.52 -18.11 8.80
C LYS A 435 8.72 -18.97 7.82
N PHE A 436 8.68 -18.53 6.57
CA PHE A 436 8.24 -19.37 5.46
C PHE A 436 9.38 -20.26 4.96
N GLU A 437 9.08 -21.53 4.73
CA GLU A 437 9.95 -22.46 4.02
C GLU A 437 9.34 -22.68 2.63
N ILE A 438 10.05 -22.32 1.56
CA ILE A 438 9.53 -22.28 0.19
C ILE A 438 10.28 -23.27 -0.68
N LYS A 439 9.57 -24.21 -1.30
CA LYS A 439 10.13 -25.12 -2.30
C LYS A 439 10.14 -24.41 -3.64
N THR A 440 11.34 -24.07 -4.10
CA THR A 440 11.53 -23.34 -5.35
C THR A 440 11.11 -24.20 -6.54
N LYS A 441 10.93 -23.56 -7.69
CA LYS A 441 10.68 -24.24 -8.98
C LYS A 441 11.78 -25.23 -9.35
N SER A 442 13.02 -25.03 -8.89
CA SER A 442 14.14 -25.97 -9.08
C SER A 442 14.16 -27.13 -8.07
N GLY A 443 13.23 -27.16 -7.11
CA GLY A 443 13.02 -28.28 -6.19
C GLY A 443 13.81 -28.24 -4.88
N TYR A 444 14.59 -27.19 -4.62
CA TYR A 444 15.27 -27.00 -3.33
C TYR A 444 14.45 -26.07 -2.41
N TRP A 445 14.71 -26.15 -1.11
CA TRP A 445 14.01 -25.33 -0.10
C TRP A 445 14.82 -24.07 0.26
N VAL A 446 14.13 -22.95 0.42
CA VAL A 446 14.68 -21.70 0.97
C VAL A 446 13.87 -21.24 2.16
N GLU A 447 14.50 -20.50 3.07
CA GLU A 447 13.84 -19.95 4.25
C GLU A 447 13.75 -18.44 4.14
N LYS A 448 12.56 -17.89 4.39
CA LYS A 448 12.26 -16.49 4.20
C LYS A 448 11.56 -15.90 5.43
N ALA A 449 12.02 -14.73 5.86
CA ALA A 449 11.21 -13.84 6.68
C ALA A 449 9.96 -13.42 5.88
N ASP A 450 8.89 -13.13 6.59
CA ASP A 450 7.65 -12.64 6.00
C ASP A 450 7.86 -11.22 5.41
N PRO A 451 7.60 -11.00 4.11
CA PRO A 451 7.63 -9.67 3.50
C PRO A 451 6.68 -8.67 4.20
N LEU A 452 5.58 -9.16 4.76
CA LEU A 452 4.59 -8.39 5.54
C LEU A 452 4.68 -8.70 7.05
N ALA A 453 5.88 -8.95 7.56
CA ALA A 453 6.09 -9.04 9.01
C ALA A 453 5.67 -7.73 9.70
N PHE A 454 4.81 -7.82 10.72
CA PHE A 454 4.43 -6.69 11.58
C PHE A 454 5.35 -6.53 12.80
N GLY A 455 6.13 -7.56 13.11
CA GLY A 455 7.18 -7.55 14.11
C GLY A 455 8.27 -8.56 13.75
N THR A 456 9.42 -8.41 14.38
CA THR A 456 10.64 -9.17 14.07
C THR A 456 11.38 -9.56 15.33
N GLU A 457 12.31 -10.50 15.22
CA GLU A 457 13.36 -10.66 16.21
C GLU A 457 14.40 -9.53 16.12
N VAL A 458 15.06 -9.25 17.25
CA VAL A 458 16.14 -8.26 17.29
C VAL A 458 17.33 -8.76 16.46
N PRO A 459 17.83 -7.97 15.48
CA PRO A 459 19.00 -8.34 14.69
C PRO A 459 20.20 -8.73 15.58
N PRO A 460 21.00 -9.75 15.19
CA PRO A 460 21.08 -10.36 13.86
C PRO A 460 20.13 -11.55 13.64
N LEU A 461 19.17 -11.78 14.54
CA LEU A 461 18.11 -12.76 14.31
C LEU A 461 17.15 -12.27 13.22
N THR A 462 16.43 -13.20 12.60
CA THR A 462 15.79 -12.97 11.28
C THR A 462 14.38 -13.55 11.17
N ALA A 463 13.83 -14.13 12.23
CA ALA A 463 12.44 -14.56 12.18
C ALA A 463 11.49 -13.38 12.27
N SER A 464 10.37 -13.50 11.56
CA SER A 464 9.20 -12.66 11.76
C SER A 464 8.54 -13.04 13.09
N ARG A 465 7.83 -12.11 13.70
CA ARG A 465 7.09 -12.30 14.95
C ARG A 465 5.63 -11.95 14.72
N VAL A 466 4.73 -12.83 15.15
CA VAL A 466 3.29 -12.55 15.13
C VAL A 466 3.01 -11.39 16.09
N VAL A 467 2.34 -10.35 15.60
CA VAL A 467 1.93 -9.18 16.39
C VAL A 467 0.42 -9.07 16.34
N GLU A 468 -0.19 -8.87 17.50
CA GLU A 468 -1.59 -8.46 17.62
C GLU A 468 -1.60 -7.01 18.13
N PRO A 469 -1.90 -6.03 17.26
CA PRO A 469 -1.95 -4.64 17.67
C PRO A 469 -3.00 -4.43 18.75
N SER A 470 -2.63 -3.77 19.85
CA SER A 470 -3.54 -3.49 20.97
C SER A 470 -3.61 -2.01 21.34
N TYR A 471 -2.74 -1.19 20.75
CA TYR A 471 -2.64 0.22 21.07
C TYR A 471 -3.84 1.03 20.53
N ALA A 472 -4.41 1.87 21.38
CA ALA A 472 -5.44 2.83 21.01
C ALA A 472 -4.87 4.24 21.09
N PHE A 473 -4.73 4.90 19.93
CA PHE A 473 -4.26 6.28 19.82
C PHE A 473 -5.18 7.28 20.54
N GLN A 474 -4.59 8.36 21.06
CA GLN A 474 -5.29 9.47 21.74
C GLN A 474 -5.10 10.81 21.02
N ASP A 475 -4.80 10.78 19.72
CA ASP A 475 -4.42 11.92 18.89
C ASP A 475 -5.51 12.38 17.91
N SER A 476 -6.78 12.03 18.16
CA SER A 476 -7.88 12.33 17.23
C SER A 476 -7.98 13.83 16.88
N GLU A 477 -7.73 14.72 17.85
CA GLU A 477 -7.70 16.17 17.62
C GLU A 477 -6.58 16.58 16.63
N TRP A 478 -5.41 15.96 16.73
CA TRP A 478 -4.30 16.16 15.80
C TRP A 478 -4.67 15.70 14.39
N MET A 479 -5.19 14.47 14.26
CA MET A 479 -5.53 13.88 12.97
C MET A 479 -6.64 14.67 12.24
N GLU A 480 -7.64 15.16 12.97
CA GLU A 480 -8.68 16.04 12.43
C GLU A 480 -8.11 17.40 11.98
N ALA A 481 -7.22 18.00 12.78
CA ALA A 481 -6.59 19.28 12.44
C ALA A 481 -5.64 19.15 11.23
N ARG A 482 -4.88 18.06 11.14
CA ARG A 482 -3.98 17.76 10.03
C ARG A 482 -4.75 17.75 8.71
N ALA A 483 -5.87 17.05 8.64
CA ALA A 483 -6.69 16.94 7.43
C ALA A 483 -7.21 18.29 6.90
N GLN A 484 -7.30 19.31 7.76
CA GLN A 484 -7.77 20.66 7.40
C GLN A 484 -6.63 21.66 7.16
N ARG A 485 -5.39 21.29 7.47
CA ARG A 485 -4.22 22.16 7.35
C ARG A 485 -3.59 22.03 5.96
N ASP A 486 -3.11 23.15 5.42
CA ASP A 486 -2.20 23.14 4.27
C ASP A 486 -0.76 23.06 4.80
N PRO A 487 -0.11 21.89 4.73
CA PRO A 487 1.25 21.74 5.26
C PRO A 487 2.29 22.52 4.46
N HIS A 488 2.06 22.77 3.16
CA HIS A 488 3.02 23.42 2.27
C HIS A 488 3.18 24.91 2.56
N ASN A 489 2.15 25.56 3.09
CA ASN A 489 2.15 26.99 3.43
C ASN A 489 2.01 27.26 4.94
N SER A 490 2.16 26.22 5.76
CA SER A 490 2.24 26.28 7.21
C SER A 490 3.69 26.36 7.70
N PRO A 491 3.93 26.71 8.98
CA PRO A 491 5.25 26.57 9.59
C PRO A 491 5.71 25.10 9.58
N MET A 492 6.85 24.81 8.96
CA MET A 492 7.52 23.51 9.01
C MET A 492 9.01 23.69 9.32
N SER A 493 9.37 23.43 10.57
CA SER A 493 10.75 23.35 11.05
C SER A 493 10.97 21.95 11.62
N VAL A 494 11.84 21.20 10.97
CA VAL A 494 12.03 19.76 11.14
C VAL A 494 13.33 19.47 11.90
N TYR A 495 13.24 18.63 12.92
CA TYR A 495 14.39 18.05 13.60
C TYR A 495 14.59 16.62 13.11
N GLU A 496 15.63 16.38 12.31
CA GLU A 496 15.94 15.04 11.78
C GLU A 496 16.71 14.22 12.82
N VAL A 497 16.29 12.97 13.06
CA VAL A 497 16.74 12.14 14.17
C VAL A 497 16.99 10.69 13.74
N HIS A 498 18.18 10.18 14.05
CA HIS A 498 18.44 8.73 14.13
C HIS A 498 18.15 8.23 15.54
N LEU A 499 17.05 7.48 15.71
CA LEU A 499 16.57 7.06 17.04
C LEU A 499 17.64 6.33 17.87
N GLY A 500 18.41 5.43 17.23
CA GLY A 500 19.38 4.60 17.93
C GLY A 500 20.62 5.33 18.44
N SER A 501 20.87 6.56 17.99
CA SER A 501 22.08 7.32 18.33
C SER A 501 21.82 8.73 18.84
N TRP A 502 20.57 9.18 18.88
CA TRP A 502 20.21 10.43 19.56
C TRP A 502 20.62 10.38 21.03
N ARG A 503 20.16 9.35 21.76
CA ARG A 503 20.63 8.98 23.10
C ARG A 503 20.72 7.46 23.17
N LEU A 504 21.93 6.95 23.37
CA LEU A 504 22.18 5.51 23.39
C LEU A 504 21.39 4.82 24.52
N GLY A 505 20.83 3.65 24.22
CA GLY A 505 20.17 2.78 25.19
C GLY A 505 18.70 3.14 25.50
N LEU A 506 18.08 4.04 24.76
CA LEU A 506 16.64 4.36 24.90
C LEU A 506 15.79 3.47 23.99
N GLY A 507 14.68 2.96 24.53
CA GLY A 507 13.61 2.36 23.74
C GLY A 507 12.56 3.39 23.34
N TYR A 508 11.53 2.97 22.60
CA TYR A 508 10.47 3.86 22.13
C TYR A 508 9.73 4.57 23.28
N ARG A 509 9.53 3.90 24.42
CA ARG A 509 8.86 4.49 25.60
C ARG A 509 9.69 5.60 26.24
N GLU A 510 10.99 5.41 26.37
CA GLU A 510 11.88 6.45 26.91
C GLU A 510 11.98 7.63 25.95
N LEU A 511 12.06 7.36 24.63
CA LEU A 511 12.03 8.40 23.59
C LEU A 511 10.73 9.21 23.64
N ALA A 512 9.58 8.57 23.85
CA ALA A 512 8.27 9.23 23.97
C ALA A 512 8.20 10.25 25.11
N LYS A 513 9.14 10.19 26.07
CA LYS A 513 9.31 11.20 27.11
C LYS A 513 10.43 12.17 26.73
N ASP A 514 11.65 11.66 26.58
CA ASP A 514 12.85 12.48 26.53
C ASP A 514 12.96 13.26 25.21
N LEU A 515 12.67 12.62 24.07
CA LEU A 515 12.74 13.26 22.76
C LEU A 515 11.59 14.26 22.62
N VAL A 516 10.38 13.88 23.05
CA VAL A 516 9.20 14.75 22.98
C VAL A 516 9.40 16.02 23.80
N GLU A 517 9.89 15.91 25.04
CA GLU A 517 10.20 17.07 25.88
C GLU A 517 11.24 17.98 25.21
N TYR A 518 12.28 17.39 24.62
CA TYR A 518 13.37 18.12 24.00
C TYR A 518 12.95 18.87 22.72
N VAL A 519 12.27 18.19 21.80
CA VAL A 519 11.79 18.76 20.52
C VAL A 519 10.78 19.87 20.79
N LYS A 520 9.84 19.64 21.72
CA LYS A 520 8.87 20.65 22.15
C LYS A 520 9.54 21.87 22.79
N TRP A 521 10.53 21.66 23.65
CA TRP A 521 11.26 22.76 24.28
C TRP A 521 12.03 23.61 23.28
N LEU A 522 12.58 22.99 22.23
CA LEU A 522 13.22 23.70 21.11
C LEU A 522 12.24 24.34 20.12
N GLY A 523 10.94 24.07 20.23
CA GLY A 523 9.91 24.69 19.40
C GLY A 523 9.88 24.21 17.94
N PHE A 524 10.49 23.08 17.62
CA PHE A 524 10.30 22.46 16.30
C PHE A 524 8.83 22.11 16.08
N THR A 525 8.39 22.07 14.82
CA THR A 525 7.02 21.69 14.48
C THR A 525 6.90 20.23 14.06
N HIS A 526 8.00 19.63 13.60
CA HIS A 526 8.05 18.24 13.19
C HIS A 526 9.35 17.58 13.65
N VAL A 527 9.31 16.27 13.80
CA VAL A 527 10.48 15.40 13.80
C VAL A 527 10.50 14.59 12.50
N GLU A 528 11.67 14.37 11.91
CA GLU A 528 11.86 13.41 10.81
C GLU A 528 12.71 12.27 11.30
N PHE A 529 12.15 11.06 11.33
CA PHE A 529 12.90 9.87 11.68
C PHE A 529 13.60 9.32 10.44
N MET A 530 14.92 9.12 10.56
CA MET A 530 15.63 8.20 9.68
C MET A 530 14.96 6.82 9.69
N PRO A 531 15.17 5.95 8.67
CA PRO A 531 14.29 4.81 8.46
C PRO A 531 14.13 3.91 9.70
N VAL A 532 12.90 3.76 10.16
CA VAL A 532 12.56 2.94 11.33
C VAL A 532 12.13 1.53 10.95
N ALA A 533 11.89 1.24 9.67
CA ALA A 533 11.58 -0.10 9.20
C ALA A 533 12.73 -1.07 9.52
N GLU A 534 12.42 -2.34 9.78
CA GLU A 534 13.44 -3.30 10.24
C GLU A 534 14.53 -3.53 9.18
N HIS A 535 15.77 -3.37 9.62
CA HIS A 535 16.98 -3.47 8.83
C HIS A 535 18.03 -4.29 9.60
N PRO A 536 18.80 -5.18 8.95
CA PRO A 536 19.67 -6.10 9.67
C PRO A 536 20.95 -5.43 10.19
N PHE A 537 21.47 -4.43 9.46
CA PHE A 537 22.76 -3.80 9.76
C PHE A 537 22.59 -2.35 10.23
N GLY A 538 22.91 -2.07 11.50
CA GLY A 538 22.78 -0.72 12.07
C GLY A 538 23.63 0.35 11.38
N GLY A 539 24.78 -0.04 10.80
CA GLY A 539 25.63 0.87 10.03
C GLY A 539 25.08 1.28 8.67
N SER A 540 23.94 0.72 8.24
CA SER A 540 23.16 1.25 7.09
C SER A 540 22.30 2.45 7.47
N TRP A 541 22.21 2.78 8.77
CA TRP A 541 21.37 3.83 9.36
C TRP A 541 19.87 3.68 9.09
N GLY A 542 19.46 2.49 8.61
CA GLY A 542 18.08 2.18 8.26
C GLY A 542 17.84 2.02 6.75
N TYR A 543 18.73 2.52 5.89
CA TYR A 543 18.50 2.55 4.44
C TYR A 543 18.63 1.20 3.72
N GLN A 544 18.95 0.11 4.43
CA GLN A 544 18.93 -1.26 3.87
C GLN A 544 17.84 -2.09 4.56
N VAL A 545 16.59 -1.77 4.23
CA VAL A 545 15.38 -2.35 4.85
C VAL A 545 15.14 -3.79 4.38
N THR A 546 14.71 -4.66 5.31
CA THR A 546 14.33 -6.06 5.02
C THR A 546 12.89 -6.39 5.41
N SER A 547 12.34 -5.76 6.46
CA SER A 547 10.92 -5.93 6.83
C SER A 547 10.22 -4.57 6.81
N TYR A 548 9.55 -4.29 5.69
CA TYR A 548 8.98 -2.98 5.39
C TYR A 548 7.77 -2.63 6.25
N PHE A 549 7.07 -3.63 6.78
CA PHE A 549 5.85 -3.49 7.57
C PHE A 549 6.10 -3.60 9.10
N ALA A 550 7.35 -3.61 9.55
CA ALA A 550 7.68 -3.66 10.98
C ALA A 550 8.60 -2.50 11.38
N PRO A 551 8.27 -1.71 12.42
CA PRO A 551 9.27 -0.87 13.06
C PRO A 551 10.36 -1.76 13.69
N THR A 552 11.60 -1.27 13.68
CA THR A 552 12.75 -2.05 14.14
C THR A 552 12.58 -2.46 15.61
N SER A 553 12.76 -3.75 15.85
CA SER A 553 12.64 -4.36 17.17
C SER A 553 13.75 -3.94 18.14
N ARG A 554 14.79 -3.23 17.65
CA ARG A 554 15.88 -2.68 18.48
C ARG A 554 15.40 -1.82 19.65
N PHE A 555 14.28 -1.13 19.48
CA PHE A 555 13.79 -0.15 20.45
C PHE A 555 12.52 -0.58 21.19
N GLY A 556 11.92 -1.72 20.83
CA GLY A 556 10.74 -2.25 21.52
C GLY A 556 9.68 -2.86 20.59
N HIS A 557 8.48 -3.03 21.14
CA HIS A 557 7.32 -3.56 20.42
C HIS A 557 6.70 -2.50 19.50
N PRO A 558 6.04 -2.86 18.38
CA PRO A 558 5.38 -1.88 17.49
C PRO A 558 4.39 -0.93 18.21
N ASP A 559 3.64 -1.42 19.19
CA ASP A 559 2.76 -0.57 20.02
C ASP A 559 3.51 0.51 20.83
N GLU A 560 4.78 0.30 21.13
CA GLU A 560 5.61 1.31 21.78
C GLU A 560 6.07 2.39 20.80
N PHE A 561 6.23 2.05 19.51
CA PHE A 561 6.43 3.04 18.45
C PHE A 561 5.15 3.86 18.23
N ARG A 562 3.97 3.23 18.22
CA ARG A 562 2.67 3.95 18.22
C ARG A 562 2.57 4.92 19.40
N TYR A 563 2.98 4.49 20.59
CA TYR A 563 3.02 5.36 21.78
C TYR A 563 3.97 6.57 21.62
N LEU A 564 5.13 6.42 20.96
CA LEU A 564 6.01 7.54 20.64
C LEU A 564 5.35 8.54 19.69
N VAL A 565 4.73 8.07 18.61
CA VAL A 565 4.02 8.93 17.65
C VAL A 565 2.86 9.67 18.32
N ASP A 566 2.03 8.97 19.09
CA ASP A 566 0.91 9.54 19.83
C ASP A 566 1.39 10.63 20.82
N ALA A 567 2.50 10.38 21.54
CA ALA A 567 3.08 11.37 22.45
C ALA A 567 3.58 12.63 21.71
N LEU A 568 4.11 12.50 20.49
CA LEU A 568 4.49 13.63 19.64
C LEU A 568 3.26 14.43 19.18
N HIS A 569 2.20 13.76 18.73
CA HIS A 569 0.97 14.41 18.31
C HIS A 569 0.28 15.16 19.47
N GLN A 570 0.20 14.54 20.66
CA GLN A 570 -0.30 15.21 21.86
C GLN A 570 0.57 16.40 22.29
N ALA A 571 1.85 16.42 21.89
CA ALA A 571 2.74 17.55 22.08
C ALA A 571 2.62 18.63 20.99
N GLY A 572 1.83 18.40 19.94
CA GLY A 572 1.66 19.28 18.78
C GLY A 572 2.81 19.19 17.76
N ILE A 573 3.51 18.06 17.71
CA ILE A 573 4.67 17.81 16.86
C ILE A 573 4.29 16.78 15.80
N GLY A 574 4.47 17.11 14.53
CA GLY A 574 4.24 16.14 13.45
C GLY A 574 5.39 15.17 13.27
N VAL A 575 5.09 13.98 12.75
CA VAL A 575 6.07 12.91 12.54
C VAL A 575 6.24 12.63 11.06
N LEU A 576 7.44 12.87 10.55
CA LEU A 576 7.88 12.48 9.21
C LEU A 576 8.75 11.23 9.31
N LEU A 577 8.68 10.38 8.29
CA LEU A 577 9.46 9.15 8.24
C LEU A 577 10.21 9.01 6.91
N ASP A 578 11.50 8.72 6.99
CA ASP A 578 12.27 8.28 5.83
C ASP A 578 11.78 6.90 5.36
N TRP A 579 11.25 6.89 4.15
CA TRP A 579 10.71 5.72 3.47
C TRP A 579 11.64 5.33 2.32
N VAL A 580 11.95 4.03 2.21
CA VAL A 580 13.03 3.53 1.35
C VAL A 580 12.48 2.63 0.23
N PRO A 581 11.72 3.15 -0.75
CA PRO A 581 11.20 2.36 -1.87
C PRO A 581 12.22 2.15 -2.99
N ALA A 582 13.40 2.77 -2.92
CA ALA A 582 14.35 2.78 -4.01
C ALA A 582 15.05 1.43 -4.21
N HIS A 583 15.35 0.71 -3.12
CA HIS A 583 16.13 -0.53 -3.17
C HIS A 583 15.98 -1.37 -1.89
N PHE A 584 16.48 -2.61 -1.92
CA PHE A 584 16.57 -3.50 -0.76
C PHE A 584 17.86 -4.35 -0.80
N PRO A 585 18.38 -4.88 0.33
CA PRO A 585 19.65 -5.60 0.35
C PRO A 585 19.52 -7.04 -0.19
N LYS A 586 20.67 -7.68 -0.47
CA LYS A 586 20.78 -9.04 -1.04
C LYS A 586 20.68 -10.17 0.00
N ASP A 587 20.24 -9.86 1.22
CA ASP A 587 20.05 -10.83 2.29
C ASP A 587 19.15 -12.00 1.84
N SER A 588 19.73 -13.19 1.77
CA SER A 588 19.07 -14.38 1.19
C SER A 588 17.84 -14.84 1.96
N TRP A 589 17.70 -14.43 3.22
CA TRP A 589 16.56 -14.73 4.08
C TRP A 589 15.41 -13.69 3.95
N ALA A 590 15.61 -12.61 3.19
CA ALA A 590 14.62 -11.55 2.96
C ALA A 590 14.07 -11.59 1.52
N LEU A 591 13.82 -10.44 0.88
CA LEU A 591 13.11 -10.34 -0.40
C LEU A 591 13.89 -10.87 -1.63
N ALA A 592 15.23 -10.95 -1.58
CA ALA A 592 16.04 -11.33 -2.73
C ALA A 592 15.73 -12.75 -3.22
N GLN A 593 15.39 -12.93 -4.50
CA GLN A 593 14.99 -14.21 -5.09
C GLN A 593 13.98 -14.98 -4.22
N PHE A 594 12.91 -14.28 -3.80
CA PHE A 594 12.04 -14.70 -2.71
C PHE A 594 11.51 -16.14 -2.84
N ASP A 595 11.06 -16.54 -4.03
CA ASP A 595 10.55 -17.90 -4.30
C ASP A 595 11.50 -18.77 -5.16
N GLY A 596 12.79 -18.37 -5.19
CA GLY A 596 13.87 -19.08 -5.88
C GLY A 596 14.27 -18.50 -7.24
N GLU A 597 13.58 -17.46 -7.69
CA GLU A 597 13.92 -16.64 -8.86
C GLU A 597 13.60 -15.15 -8.58
N PRO A 598 14.11 -14.20 -9.38
CA PRO A 598 13.78 -12.77 -9.21
C PRO A 598 12.27 -12.52 -9.14
N LEU A 599 11.81 -11.96 -8.01
CA LEU A 599 10.39 -11.75 -7.72
C LEU A 599 10.08 -10.29 -7.41
N TYR A 600 10.71 -9.75 -6.36
CA TYR A 600 10.59 -8.35 -5.95
C TYR A 600 11.55 -7.47 -6.75
N GLU A 601 12.72 -7.99 -7.09
CA GLU A 601 13.70 -7.36 -7.97
C GLU A 601 13.45 -7.68 -9.44
N HIS A 602 13.87 -6.76 -10.31
CA HIS A 602 13.78 -6.96 -11.75
C HIS A 602 14.75 -8.07 -12.21
N ALA A 603 14.27 -8.96 -13.10
CA ALA A 603 15.04 -10.14 -13.54
C ALA A 603 16.28 -9.80 -14.41
N ASP A 604 16.25 -8.68 -15.14
CA ASP A 604 17.43 -8.11 -15.80
C ASP A 604 18.32 -7.38 -14.76
N PRO A 605 19.56 -7.84 -14.49
CA PRO A 605 20.45 -7.20 -13.52
C PRO A 605 20.78 -5.73 -13.83
N ASN A 606 20.74 -5.32 -15.11
CA ASN A 606 20.98 -3.92 -15.48
C ASN A 606 19.86 -2.99 -14.99
N LEU A 607 18.67 -3.55 -14.74
CA LEU A 607 17.52 -2.85 -14.20
C LEU A 607 17.27 -3.19 -12.72
N GLY A 608 17.75 -4.34 -12.26
CA GLY A 608 17.48 -4.91 -10.94
C GLY A 608 18.56 -4.73 -9.88
N GLU A 609 19.72 -4.11 -10.18
CA GLU A 609 20.80 -3.92 -9.20
C GLU A 609 21.42 -2.53 -9.22
N HIS A 610 21.69 -1.96 -8.04
CA HIS A 610 22.57 -0.78 -7.92
C HIS A 610 24.04 -1.23 -7.79
N PRO A 611 24.90 -0.96 -8.80
CA PRO A 611 26.25 -1.51 -8.84
C PRO A 611 27.14 -1.00 -7.69
N ASP A 612 27.06 0.30 -7.37
CA ASP A 612 27.92 0.91 -6.36
C ASP A 612 27.47 0.62 -4.92
N TRP A 613 26.20 0.26 -4.73
CA TRP A 613 25.64 -0.04 -3.40
C TRP A 613 25.60 -1.54 -3.09
N GLY A 614 25.63 -2.38 -4.13
CA GLY A 614 25.47 -3.83 -3.99
C GLY A 614 24.06 -4.26 -3.55
N THR A 615 23.05 -3.44 -3.81
CA THR A 615 21.63 -3.66 -3.46
C THR A 615 20.79 -4.01 -4.70
N LEU A 616 19.56 -4.48 -4.47
CA LEU A 616 18.58 -4.81 -5.51
C LEU A 616 17.55 -3.70 -5.66
N ILE A 617 17.11 -3.46 -6.90
CA ILE A 617 16.10 -2.48 -7.27
C ILE A 617 14.77 -3.20 -7.43
N PHE A 618 13.70 -2.65 -6.85
CA PHE A 618 12.36 -3.18 -7.02
C PHE A 618 11.91 -3.16 -8.48
N ASP A 619 11.21 -4.20 -8.92
CA ASP A 619 10.52 -4.22 -10.21
C ASP A 619 9.25 -3.38 -10.13
N PHE A 620 9.37 -2.07 -10.29
CA PHE A 620 8.23 -1.14 -10.29
C PHE A 620 7.22 -1.44 -11.41
N GLY A 621 7.61 -2.18 -12.45
CA GLY A 621 6.73 -2.59 -13.54
C GLY A 621 5.81 -3.75 -13.16
N ARG A 622 6.16 -4.51 -12.12
CA ARG A 622 5.37 -5.64 -11.65
C ARG A 622 4.28 -5.20 -10.69
N THR A 623 3.06 -5.59 -11.03
CA THR A 623 1.82 -5.19 -10.38
C THR A 623 1.82 -5.44 -8.86
N GLU A 624 2.18 -6.64 -8.41
CA GLU A 624 2.16 -7.00 -6.99
C GLU A 624 3.28 -6.33 -6.20
N VAL A 625 4.45 -6.10 -6.83
CA VAL A 625 5.60 -5.40 -6.22
C VAL A 625 5.28 -3.92 -6.02
N ARG A 626 4.69 -3.29 -7.03
CA ARG A 626 4.15 -1.93 -6.95
C ARG A 626 3.11 -1.83 -5.84
N ASN A 627 2.18 -2.78 -5.75
CA ASN A 627 1.16 -2.80 -4.70
C ASN A 627 1.76 -2.99 -3.31
N PHE A 628 2.79 -3.83 -3.15
CA PHE A 628 3.54 -3.98 -1.90
C PHE A 628 4.08 -2.62 -1.42
N LEU A 629 4.71 -1.85 -2.31
CA LEU A 629 5.26 -0.54 -1.96
C LEU A 629 4.18 0.53 -1.72
N VAL A 630 3.16 0.61 -2.57
CA VAL A 630 2.05 1.57 -2.38
C VAL A 630 1.33 1.29 -1.06
N ALA A 631 0.99 0.03 -0.79
CA ALA A 631 0.39 -0.37 0.47
C ALA A 631 1.35 -0.12 1.65
N ASN A 632 2.66 -0.29 1.48
CA ASN A 632 3.61 0.02 2.55
C ASN A 632 3.65 1.50 2.93
N ALA A 633 3.58 2.41 1.95
CA ALA A 633 3.46 3.83 2.25
C ALA A 633 2.19 4.10 3.06
N LEU A 634 1.04 3.58 2.62
CA LEU A 634 -0.25 3.73 3.31
C LEU A 634 -0.25 3.11 4.70
N TYR A 635 0.42 1.97 4.89
CA TYR A 635 0.54 1.29 6.17
C TYR A 635 1.14 2.20 7.26
N TRP A 636 2.21 2.92 6.96
CA TRP A 636 2.79 3.87 7.93
C TRP A 636 1.84 5.01 8.30
N LEU A 637 1.06 5.50 7.34
CA LEU A 637 0.09 6.57 7.55
C LEU A 637 -1.16 6.09 8.33
N ASP A 638 -1.65 4.86 8.07
CA ASP A 638 -2.88 4.29 8.65
C ASP A 638 -2.60 3.65 10.02
N GLU A 639 -1.58 2.77 10.12
CA GLU A 639 -1.34 1.95 11.33
C GLU A 639 -0.49 2.65 12.39
N PHE A 640 0.31 3.64 11.97
CA PHE A 640 1.21 4.38 12.86
C PHE A 640 0.96 5.88 12.88
N HIS A 641 -0.07 6.36 12.17
CA HIS A 641 -0.47 7.77 12.11
C HIS A 641 0.64 8.73 11.63
N ILE A 642 1.65 8.25 10.91
CA ILE A 642 2.73 9.11 10.38
C ILE A 642 2.12 10.26 9.54
N ASP A 643 2.70 11.46 9.63
CA ASP A 643 2.19 12.68 8.97
C ASP A 643 2.80 12.93 7.59
N GLY A 644 3.90 12.25 7.26
CA GLY A 644 4.51 12.38 5.96
C GLY A 644 5.68 11.44 5.74
N LEU A 645 6.01 11.22 4.48
CA LEU A 645 7.09 10.33 4.07
C LEU A 645 8.13 11.11 3.28
N ARG A 646 9.40 10.91 3.60
CA ARG A 646 10.54 11.42 2.83
C ARG A 646 11.18 10.26 2.06
N VAL A 647 11.34 10.43 0.74
CA VAL A 647 11.98 9.44 -0.12
C VAL A 647 13.41 9.88 -0.42
N ASP A 648 14.36 9.07 0.03
CA ASP A 648 15.79 9.22 -0.28
C ASP A 648 16.10 8.84 -1.73
N ALA A 649 17.14 9.48 -2.28
CA ALA A 649 17.77 9.14 -3.54
C ALA A 649 16.79 8.91 -4.69
N VAL A 650 15.78 9.76 -4.85
CA VAL A 650 14.75 9.64 -5.92
C VAL A 650 15.39 9.56 -7.31
N ALA A 651 16.54 10.21 -7.50
CA ALA A 651 17.32 10.11 -8.73
C ALA A 651 17.74 8.67 -9.09
N SER A 652 17.99 7.81 -8.10
CA SER A 652 18.36 6.40 -8.31
C SER A 652 17.20 5.59 -8.90
N MET A 653 15.97 6.02 -8.62
CA MET A 653 14.75 5.43 -9.16
C MET A 653 14.45 5.97 -10.56
N LEU A 654 14.60 7.28 -10.76
CA LEU A 654 14.18 7.98 -11.99
C LEU A 654 15.04 7.65 -13.22
N TYR A 655 16.26 7.18 -13.04
CA TYR A 655 17.25 7.08 -14.11
C TYR A 655 17.79 5.66 -14.29
N LEU A 656 17.65 5.15 -15.52
CA LEU A 656 18.20 3.85 -15.94
C LEU A 656 19.73 3.87 -15.99
N ASP A 657 20.34 5.04 -16.21
CA ASP A 657 21.78 5.27 -16.24
C ASP A 657 22.38 5.63 -14.86
N TYR A 658 21.59 5.61 -13.78
CA TYR A 658 22.09 5.97 -12.44
C TYR A 658 23.26 5.07 -12.03
N SER A 659 24.42 5.70 -11.78
CA SER A 659 25.66 5.01 -11.37
C SER A 659 26.17 3.98 -12.38
N ARG A 660 25.88 4.17 -13.67
CA ARG A 660 26.29 3.25 -14.75
C ARG A 660 27.05 3.98 -15.86
N GLU A 661 28.07 3.32 -16.40
CA GLU A 661 28.85 3.82 -17.54
C GLU A 661 28.13 3.54 -18.87
N ASP A 662 28.59 4.20 -19.95
CA ASP A 662 28.11 3.94 -21.30
C ASP A 662 28.24 2.45 -21.67
N GLY A 663 27.13 1.85 -22.13
CA GLY A 663 27.05 0.44 -22.49
C GLY A 663 26.69 -0.51 -21.33
N GLN A 664 26.51 0.00 -20.11
CA GLN A 664 26.03 -0.75 -18.94
C GLN A 664 24.53 -0.54 -18.64
N TRP A 665 23.83 0.22 -19.49
CA TRP A 665 22.39 0.48 -19.36
C TRP A 665 21.75 0.56 -20.75
N SER A 666 20.42 0.46 -20.81
CA SER A 666 19.63 0.58 -22.04
C SER A 666 18.55 1.65 -21.90
N PRO A 667 18.25 2.43 -22.96
CA PRO A 667 17.22 3.45 -22.91
C PRO A 667 15.81 2.85 -22.80
N ASN A 668 14.87 3.65 -22.30
CA ASN A 668 13.47 3.31 -22.26
C ASN A 668 12.86 3.18 -23.66
N ARG A 669 11.60 2.75 -23.73
CA ARG A 669 10.85 2.55 -25.00
C ARG A 669 10.74 3.80 -25.90
N PHE A 670 11.05 4.99 -25.40
CA PHE A 670 11.05 6.25 -26.15
C PHE A 670 12.47 6.78 -26.44
N GLY A 671 13.52 6.03 -26.08
CA GLY A 671 14.92 6.39 -26.31
C GLY A 671 15.53 7.29 -25.23
N GLY A 672 14.80 7.57 -24.15
CA GLY A 672 15.27 8.36 -23.01
C GLY A 672 15.93 7.50 -21.92
N ARG A 673 16.51 8.15 -20.92
CA ARG A 673 17.14 7.51 -19.76
C ARG A 673 16.20 7.36 -18.56
N GLU A 674 15.00 7.91 -18.67
CA GLU A 674 14.00 7.93 -17.61
C GLU A 674 13.42 6.53 -17.40
N ASN A 675 13.34 6.10 -16.14
CA ASN A 675 12.65 4.89 -15.73
C ASN A 675 11.14 5.17 -15.62
N LEU A 676 10.39 4.78 -16.64
CA LEU A 676 8.97 5.12 -16.77
C LEU A 676 8.12 4.42 -15.71
N GLU A 677 8.48 3.20 -15.35
CA GLU A 677 7.81 2.38 -14.36
C GLU A 677 7.97 3.00 -12.96
N ALA A 678 9.18 3.43 -12.61
CA ALA A 678 9.45 4.16 -11.36
C ALA A 678 8.72 5.51 -11.31
N MET A 679 8.74 6.29 -12.39
CA MET A 679 7.98 7.55 -12.47
C MET A 679 6.49 7.32 -12.25
N SER A 680 5.91 6.31 -12.92
CA SER A 680 4.50 5.95 -12.74
C SER A 680 4.19 5.51 -11.31
N PHE A 681 5.09 4.75 -10.68
CA PHE A 681 4.95 4.35 -9.28
C PHE A 681 4.96 5.55 -8.33
N LEU A 682 5.91 6.48 -8.50
CA LEU A 682 5.99 7.69 -7.68
C LEU A 682 4.73 8.57 -7.83
N GLN A 683 4.18 8.67 -9.05
CA GLN A 683 2.93 9.37 -9.29
C GLN A 683 1.75 8.71 -8.58
N GLU A 684 1.68 7.37 -8.65
CA GLU A 684 0.61 6.60 -8.03
C GLU A 684 0.63 6.68 -6.50
N VAL A 685 1.80 6.48 -5.88
CA VAL A 685 1.91 6.55 -4.41
C VAL A 685 1.59 7.94 -3.90
N ASN A 686 2.11 9.01 -4.53
CA ASN A 686 1.78 10.39 -4.15
C ASN A 686 0.28 10.65 -4.29
N ALA A 687 -0.31 10.33 -5.44
CA ALA A 687 -1.75 10.55 -5.66
C ALA A 687 -2.63 9.78 -4.66
N THR A 688 -2.24 8.55 -4.32
CA THR A 688 -2.99 7.71 -3.39
C THR A 688 -2.85 8.20 -1.95
N VAL A 689 -1.65 8.61 -1.52
CA VAL A 689 -1.43 9.21 -0.19
C VAL A 689 -2.26 10.47 -0.02
N TYR A 690 -2.19 11.44 -0.94
CA TYR A 690 -2.96 12.69 -0.81
C TYR A 690 -4.48 12.48 -0.90
N LYS A 691 -4.94 11.44 -1.60
CA LYS A 691 -6.36 11.07 -1.67
C LYS A 691 -6.87 10.49 -0.36
N THR A 692 -6.09 9.60 0.26
CA THR A 692 -6.52 8.80 1.42
C THR A 692 -6.18 9.46 2.76
N HIS A 693 -5.10 10.26 2.80
CA HIS A 693 -4.59 10.93 3.99
C HIS A 693 -4.43 12.45 3.74
N PRO A 694 -5.53 13.22 3.67
CA PRO A 694 -5.45 14.67 3.52
C PRO A 694 -4.56 15.31 4.60
N GLY A 695 -3.78 16.31 4.20
CA GLY A 695 -2.86 17.01 5.09
C GLY A 695 -1.53 16.31 5.34
N ALA A 696 -1.35 15.06 4.88
CA ALA A 696 -0.04 14.41 4.88
C ALA A 696 0.94 15.11 3.91
N VAL A 697 2.25 14.88 4.06
CA VAL A 697 3.29 15.45 3.19
C VAL A 697 4.18 14.39 2.59
N MET A 698 4.42 14.46 1.29
CA MET A 698 5.43 13.65 0.61
C MET A 698 6.63 14.51 0.24
N ILE A 699 7.84 14.11 0.66
CA ILE A 699 9.08 14.87 0.48
C ILE A 699 10.05 14.07 -0.38
N ALA A 700 10.65 14.69 -1.39
CA ALA A 700 11.65 14.05 -2.25
C ALA A 700 13.05 14.63 -1.99
N GLU A 701 14.04 13.76 -1.83
CA GLU A 701 15.43 14.10 -2.13
C GLU A 701 15.76 13.68 -3.56
N GLU A 702 15.82 14.67 -4.44
CA GLU A 702 16.11 14.49 -5.86
C GLU A 702 17.25 15.44 -6.22
N SER A 703 18.44 14.87 -6.38
CA SER A 703 19.71 15.61 -6.50
C SER A 703 20.06 16.01 -7.94
N THR A 704 19.18 15.75 -8.91
CA THR A 704 19.32 16.26 -10.28
C THR A 704 18.38 17.44 -10.53
N ALA A 705 18.40 17.98 -11.75
CA ALA A 705 17.52 19.05 -12.18
C ALA A 705 16.21 18.51 -12.80
N PHE A 706 15.66 17.40 -12.29
CA PHE A 706 14.42 16.85 -12.80
C PHE A 706 13.27 17.86 -12.58
N PRO A 707 12.51 18.23 -13.64
CA PRO A 707 11.48 19.23 -13.53
C PRO A 707 10.17 18.66 -12.97
N GLY A 708 9.45 19.46 -12.18
CA GLY A 708 8.09 19.11 -11.75
C GLY A 708 8.04 18.01 -10.70
N VAL A 709 9.06 17.93 -9.84
CA VAL A 709 9.09 16.98 -8.73
C VAL A 709 7.92 17.25 -7.78
N THR A 710 7.68 18.53 -7.47
CA THR A 710 6.58 18.99 -6.60
C THR A 710 5.32 19.43 -7.35
N ALA A 711 5.29 19.23 -8.68
CA ALA A 711 4.12 19.53 -9.47
C ALA A 711 3.05 18.42 -9.34
N PRO A 712 1.75 18.73 -9.45
CA PRO A 712 0.68 17.74 -9.39
C PRO A 712 0.80 16.68 -10.49
N THR A 713 0.43 15.44 -10.16
CA THR A 713 0.42 14.30 -11.11
C THR A 713 -0.55 14.53 -12.28
N SER A 714 -1.63 15.29 -12.07
CA SER A 714 -2.58 15.72 -13.11
C SER A 714 -1.97 16.62 -14.19
N HIS A 715 -0.79 17.17 -13.94
CA HIS A 715 -0.02 18.01 -14.87
C HIS A 715 1.36 17.40 -15.17
N SER A 716 1.45 16.07 -15.13
CA SER A 716 2.68 15.29 -15.43
C SER A 716 3.83 15.46 -14.43
N GLY A 717 3.60 16.07 -13.26
CA GLY A 717 4.58 16.07 -12.18
C GLY A 717 4.70 14.73 -11.47
N LEU A 718 5.69 14.57 -10.59
CA LEU A 718 5.84 13.37 -9.75
C LEU A 718 4.86 13.36 -8.57
N GLY A 719 4.31 14.52 -8.20
CA GLY A 719 3.28 14.64 -7.18
C GLY A 719 3.79 14.85 -5.76
N PHE A 720 5.10 15.00 -5.52
CA PHE A 720 5.60 15.31 -4.18
C PHE A 720 5.09 16.67 -3.70
N GLY A 721 5.01 16.85 -2.38
CA GLY A 721 4.62 18.11 -1.77
C GLY A 721 5.80 19.07 -1.61
N LEU A 722 6.97 18.51 -1.26
CA LEU A 722 8.22 19.24 -1.06
C LEU A 722 9.40 18.53 -1.73
N LYS A 723 10.43 19.29 -2.10
CA LYS A 723 11.72 18.80 -2.57
C LYS A 723 12.83 19.37 -1.70
N TRP A 724 13.80 18.55 -1.30
CA TRP A 724 15.03 19.04 -0.69
C TRP A 724 15.82 19.91 -1.67
N ASN A 725 16.19 21.11 -1.23
CA ASN A 725 16.99 22.05 -2.02
C ASN A 725 18.48 21.76 -1.88
N MET A 726 18.94 20.69 -2.54
CA MET A 726 20.35 20.27 -2.51
C MET A 726 21.29 21.34 -3.08
N GLY A 727 20.83 22.13 -4.06
CA GLY A 727 21.58 23.26 -4.62
C GLY A 727 21.83 24.36 -3.59
N TRP A 728 20.77 24.80 -2.89
CA TRP A 728 20.90 25.76 -1.78
C TRP A 728 21.82 25.24 -0.69
N MET A 729 21.67 23.97 -0.30
CA MET A 729 22.48 23.35 0.76
C MET A 729 23.96 23.42 0.38
N HIS A 730 24.34 22.91 -0.79
CA HIS A 730 25.73 22.89 -1.25
C HIS A 730 26.31 24.30 -1.38
N ASP A 731 25.58 25.22 -2.02
CA ASP A 731 26.05 26.58 -2.27
C ASP A 731 26.22 27.38 -0.96
N SER A 732 25.27 27.23 -0.03
CA SER A 732 25.32 27.93 1.26
C SER A 732 26.42 27.36 2.16
N LEU A 733 26.58 26.03 2.24
CA LEU A 733 27.66 25.39 3.00
C LEU A 733 29.04 25.76 2.44
N LYS A 734 29.18 25.80 1.12
CA LYS A 734 30.41 26.26 0.47
C LYS A 734 30.72 27.70 0.86
N TYR A 735 29.75 28.60 0.74
CA TYR A 735 29.94 30.02 1.06
C TYR A 735 30.32 30.26 2.52
N ILE A 736 29.66 29.61 3.48
CA ILE A 736 29.96 29.80 4.90
C ILE A 736 31.28 29.15 5.32
N SER A 737 31.75 28.14 4.59
CA SER A 737 33.06 27.50 4.85
C SER A 737 34.24 28.38 4.39
N GLU A 738 34.00 29.34 3.48
CA GLU A 738 35.03 30.28 3.06
C GLU A 738 35.38 31.27 4.17
N ASP A 739 36.68 31.58 4.30
CA ASP A 739 37.18 32.65 5.17
C ASP A 739 36.42 33.96 4.85
N PRO A 740 35.94 34.71 5.87
CA PRO A 740 35.21 35.96 5.65
C PRO A 740 35.89 36.96 4.70
N VAL A 741 37.22 36.98 4.61
CA VAL A 741 37.95 37.86 3.67
C VAL A 741 37.77 37.46 2.20
N ASN A 742 37.50 36.18 1.93
CA ASN A 742 37.34 35.61 0.60
C ASN A 742 35.89 35.65 0.10
N ARG A 743 34.92 35.70 1.02
CA ARG A 743 33.48 35.61 0.71
C ARG A 743 32.99 36.59 -0.35
N LYS A 744 33.59 37.77 -0.49
CA LYS A 744 33.22 38.74 -1.54
C LYS A 744 33.35 38.17 -2.96
N TRP A 745 34.33 37.29 -3.19
CA TRP A 745 34.55 36.65 -4.49
C TRP A 745 33.56 35.52 -4.77
N HIS A 746 32.86 35.05 -3.74
CA HIS A 746 31.91 33.95 -3.78
C HIS A 746 30.48 34.39 -3.49
N HIS A 747 30.21 35.69 -3.37
CA HIS A 747 28.92 36.24 -2.94
C HIS A 747 27.76 35.81 -3.86
N GLY A 748 28.02 35.64 -5.16
CA GLY A 748 27.03 35.10 -6.10
C GLY A 748 26.52 33.71 -5.72
N THR A 749 27.36 32.88 -5.10
CA THR A 749 27.05 31.50 -4.68
C THR A 749 25.90 31.48 -3.68
N VAL A 750 25.96 32.30 -2.62
CA VAL A 750 24.91 32.31 -1.58
C VAL A 750 23.59 32.91 -2.08
N THR A 751 23.62 33.73 -3.12
CA THR A 751 22.39 34.32 -3.71
C THR A 751 21.77 33.48 -4.82
N PHE A 752 22.46 32.45 -5.34
CA PHE A 752 22.09 31.77 -6.56
C PHE A 752 20.81 30.94 -6.42
N SER A 753 20.56 30.36 -5.25
CA SER A 753 19.34 29.61 -4.94
C SER A 753 18.07 30.40 -5.27
N MET A 754 18.07 31.72 -5.06
CA MET A 754 16.92 32.59 -5.32
C MET A 754 16.56 32.72 -6.81
N VAL A 755 17.44 32.32 -7.73
CA VAL A 755 17.13 32.27 -9.17
C VAL A 755 16.07 31.21 -9.47
N TYR A 756 16.04 30.12 -8.69
CA TYR A 756 15.12 29.00 -8.88
C TYR A 756 14.30 28.64 -7.64
N ALA A 757 14.40 29.38 -6.53
CA ALA A 757 13.71 29.08 -5.26
C ALA A 757 12.18 28.96 -5.33
N PHE A 758 11.57 29.36 -6.45
CA PHE A 758 10.13 29.28 -6.70
C PHE A 758 9.75 28.35 -7.86
N THR A 759 10.67 27.51 -8.33
CA THR A 759 10.36 26.50 -9.37
C THR A 759 9.79 25.21 -8.79
N GLU A 760 10.04 24.96 -7.51
CA GLU A 760 9.55 23.82 -6.73
C GLU A 760 9.21 24.32 -5.31
N ASN A 761 8.44 23.54 -4.55
CA ASN A 761 8.23 23.80 -3.13
C ASN A 761 9.41 23.24 -2.33
N PHE A 762 10.31 24.11 -1.89
CA PHE A 762 11.57 23.66 -1.30
C PHE A 762 11.52 23.50 0.23
N LEU A 763 12.15 22.43 0.70
CA LEU A 763 12.68 22.28 2.06
C LEU A 763 14.20 22.50 1.99
N LEU A 764 14.78 23.21 2.97
CA LEU A 764 16.18 23.60 3.04
C LEU A 764 16.93 22.67 4.03
N PRO A 765 17.55 21.58 3.55
CA PRO A 765 18.10 20.56 4.43
C PRO A 765 19.51 20.88 4.91
N ILE A 766 19.77 20.61 6.18
CA ILE A 766 21.09 20.36 6.75
C ILE A 766 21.01 19.00 7.44
N SER A 767 21.11 17.95 6.62
CA SER A 767 20.80 16.58 7.03
C SER A 767 22.01 15.84 7.61
N HIS A 768 21.76 14.61 8.07
CA HIS A 768 22.78 13.68 8.57
C HIS A 768 23.95 13.46 7.60
N ASP A 769 23.67 13.42 6.29
CA ASP A 769 24.68 13.22 5.25
C ASP A 769 25.74 14.31 5.20
N GLU A 770 25.43 15.52 5.68
CA GLU A 770 26.33 16.65 5.62
C GLU A 770 27.30 16.73 6.80
N VAL A 771 27.16 15.86 7.80
CA VAL A 771 27.96 15.87 9.04
C VAL A 771 28.68 14.55 9.32
N VAL A 772 29.01 13.81 8.26
CA VAL A 772 29.68 12.50 8.28
C VAL A 772 30.77 12.38 7.21
N HIS A 773 31.46 11.23 7.18
CA HIS A 773 32.38 10.82 6.10
C HIS A 773 33.49 11.82 5.77
N GLY A 774 34.02 12.53 6.78
CA GLY A 774 35.09 13.51 6.61
C GLY A 774 34.61 14.89 6.14
N LYS A 775 33.29 15.11 5.98
CA LYS A 775 32.73 16.43 5.65
C LYS A 775 32.79 17.41 6.83
N GLY A 776 33.05 16.94 8.04
CA GLY A 776 33.05 17.71 9.29
C GLY A 776 31.64 18.03 9.80
N SER A 777 31.50 18.22 11.11
CA SER A 777 30.27 18.76 11.72
C SER A 777 29.96 20.17 11.24
N MET A 778 28.72 20.62 11.41
CA MET A 778 28.32 21.99 11.05
C MET A 778 29.20 23.06 11.71
N LEU A 779 29.63 22.85 12.95
CA LEU A 779 30.54 23.79 13.61
C LEU A 779 31.94 23.79 12.99
N ARG A 780 32.45 22.61 12.60
CA ARG A 780 33.81 22.45 12.06
C ARG A 780 33.95 22.87 10.60
N LYS A 781 32.85 23.05 9.89
CA LYS A 781 32.83 23.72 8.56
C LYS A 781 33.13 25.21 8.67
N MET A 782 32.85 25.83 9.82
CA MET A 782 33.02 27.27 9.99
C MET A 782 34.51 27.64 10.15
N PRO A 783 35.02 28.67 9.46
CA PRO A 783 36.39 29.15 9.63
C PRO A 783 36.55 30.01 10.89
N GLY A 784 37.81 30.22 11.28
CA GLY A 784 38.18 31.13 12.37
C GLY A 784 38.39 30.44 13.72
N ASP A 785 38.52 31.26 14.76
CA ASP A 785 38.59 30.76 16.14
C ASP A 785 37.24 30.25 16.64
N ARG A 786 37.21 29.65 17.83
CA ARG A 786 35.99 29.05 18.38
C ARG A 786 34.80 30.03 18.46
N TRP A 787 35.06 31.29 18.84
CA TRP A 787 33.98 32.27 18.94
C TRP A 787 33.42 32.59 17.56
N GLN A 788 34.30 32.76 16.56
CA GLN A 788 33.91 33.00 15.17
C GLN A 788 33.14 31.80 14.61
N GLN A 789 33.56 30.56 14.88
CA GLN A 789 32.86 29.36 14.44
C GLN A 789 31.42 29.31 14.94
N LEU A 790 31.22 29.57 16.24
CA LEU A 790 29.89 29.60 16.86
C LEU A 790 29.05 30.76 16.31
N ALA A 791 29.64 31.95 16.13
CA ALA A 791 28.94 33.11 15.56
C ALA A 791 28.48 32.85 14.11
N ASN A 792 29.36 32.27 13.30
CA ASN A 792 29.09 31.92 11.90
C ASN A 792 27.96 30.88 11.80
N LEU A 793 27.96 29.86 12.67
CA LEU A 793 26.87 28.89 12.75
C LEU A 793 25.54 29.56 13.15
N ARG A 794 25.55 30.47 14.14
CA ARG A 794 24.35 31.25 14.50
C ARG A 794 23.83 32.10 13.34
N ALA A 795 24.71 32.79 12.63
CA ALA A 795 24.35 33.59 11.45
C ALA A 795 23.79 32.72 10.31
N PHE A 796 24.38 31.54 10.10
CA PHE A 796 23.92 30.58 9.10
C PHE A 796 22.53 30.02 9.43
N LEU A 797 22.27 29.61 10.67
CA LEU A 797 20.94 29.15 11.07
C LEU A 797 19.89 30.25 10.92
N ALA A 798 20.20 31.49 11.31
CA ALA A 798 19.32 32.62 11.05
C ALA A 798 19.16 32.90 9.55
N TYR A 799 20.17 32.67 8.72
CA TYR A 799 19.99 32.77 7.27
C TYR A 799 19.04 31.68 6.75
N GLN A 800 19.21 30.43 7.16
CA GLN A 800 18.34 29.31 6.78
C GLN A 800 16.87 29.55 7.17
N TRP A 801 16.60 30.03 8.38
CA TRP A 801 15.24 30.32 8.85
C TRP A 801 14.58 31.51 8.14
N ALA A 802 15.38 32.46 7.62
CA ALA A 802 14.88 33.62 6.89
C ALA A 802 14.75 33.40 5.38
N HIS A 803 15.49 32.45 4.81
CA HIS A 803 15.44 32.11 3.39
C HIS A 803 14.09 31.45 3.05
N PRO A 804 13.47 31.72 1.88
CA PRO A 804 12.26 31.02 1.45
C PRO A 804 12.45 29.50 1.38
N GLY A 805 11.50 28.76 1.93
CA GLY A 805 11.50 27.30 2.02
C GLY A 805 11.28 26.81 3.46
N LYS A 806 11.00 25.51 3.62
CA LYS A 806 10.86 24.87 4.95
C LYS A 806 12.22 24.52 5.54
N GLN A 807 12.33 24.34 6.85
CA GLN A 807 13.62 24.15 7.52
C GLN A 807 13.81 22.69 7.97
N LEU A 808 15.01 22.16 7.81
CA LEU A 808 15.43 20.89 8.41
C LEU A 808 16.86 21.01 8.92
N ILE A 809 17.10 20.60 10.16
CA ILE A 809 18.44 20.38 10.69
C ILE A 809 18.54 19.01 11.37
N PHE A 810 19.68 18.35 11.20
CA PHE A 810 19.99 17.10 11.87
C PHE A 810 20.44 17.30 13.31
N MET A 811 20.05 16.35 14.17
CA MET A 811 20.44 16.29 15.57
C MET A 811 21.95 16.48 15.79
N GLY A 812 22.31 17.28 16.78
CA GLY A 812 23.68 17.73 17.05
C GLY A 812 23.97 19.13 16.48
N THR A 813 23.30 19.54 15.41
CA THR A 813 23.48 20.88 14.82
C THR A 813 22.98 21.99 15.75
N GLU A 814 21.89 21.77 16.47
CA GLU A 814 21.21 22.75 17.31
C GLU A 814 22.02 23.23 18.52
N PHE A 815 23.02 22.47 18.97
CA PHE A 815 23.96 22.89 20.01
C PHE A 815 25.39 23.01 19.48
N GLY A 816 25.58 22.92 18.16
CA GLY A 816 26.88 23.02 17.52
C GLY A 816 27.84 21.90 17.95
N GLN A 817 27.44 20.64 17.78
CA GLN A 817 28.31 19.50 18.03
C GLN A 817 29.66 19.66 17.33
N GLU A 818 30.74 19.26 18.00
CA GLU A 818 32.08 19.39 17.44
C GLU A 818 32.47 18.25 16.51
N ALA A 819 32.25 17.02 16.94
CA ALA A 819 32.57 15.83 16.16
C ALA A 819 31.52 15.59 15.06
N GLU A 820 31.94 14.90 14.00
CA GLU A 820 31.00 14.29 13.05
C GLU A 820 30.04 13.36 13.79
N TRP A 821 28.86 13.18 13.23
CA TRP A 821 27.91 12.21 13.76
C TRP A 821 28.49 10.80 13.67
N SER A 822 28.28 10.01 14.73
CA SER A 822 28.62 8.60 14.78
C SER A 822 27.47 7.84 15.43
N GLU A 823 26.86 6.93 14.66
CA GLU A 823 25.75 6.11 15.17
C GLU A 823 26.14 5.28 16.41
N GLN A 824 27.41 4.86 16.49
CA GLN A 824 27.93 4.03 17.58
C GLN A 824 28.23 4.81 18.85
N HIS A 825 28.60 6.09 18.73
CA HIS A 825 28.97 6.93 19.87
C HIS A 825 27.77 7.69 20.45
N GLY A 826 26.79 8.01 19.59
CA GLY A 826 25.71 8.93 19.90
C GLY A 826 26.17 10.39 19.94
N LEU A 827 25.29 11.28 20.38
CA LEU A 827 25.55 12.72 20.43
C LEU A 827 26.37 13.16 21.66
N ASP A 828 27.17 14.21 21.48
CA ASP A 828 28.03 14.82 22.51
C ASP A 828 27.22 15.72 23.49
N TRP A 829 26.25 15.16 24.20
CA TRP A 829 25.31 15.91 25.05
C TRP A 829 25.97 16.83 26.09
N TYR A 830 27.18 16.51 26.56
CA TYR A 830 27.92 17.36 27.50
C TYR A 830 28.22 18.76 26.95
N LEU A 831 28.24 18.94 25.62
CA LEU A 831 28.41 20.25 25.00
C LEU A 831 27.23 21.18 25.31
N ALA A 832 26.01 20.66 25.42
CA ALA A 832 24.82 21.47 25.72
C ALA A 832 24.88 22.15 27.10
N ASP A 833 25.74 21.67 28.02
CA ASP A 833 25.98 22.29 29.33
C ASP A 833 27.05 23.41 29.27
N ILE A 834 27.80 23.51 28.17
CA ILE A 834 28.80 24.56 27.97
C ILE A 834 28.10 25.84 27.49
N PRO A 835 28.26 27.00 28.18
CA PRO A 835 27.49 28.21 27.89
C PRO A 835 27.51 28.66 26.42
N ALA A 836 28.64 28.48 25.73
CA ALA A 836 28.79 28.90 24.33
C ALA A 836 27.97 28.04 23.36
N HIS A 837 27.86 26.73 23.61
CA HIS A 837 27.05 25.78 22.84
C HIS A 837 25.57 25.86 23.22
N ARG A 838 25.28 26.01 24.52
CA ARG A 838 23.94 26.32 25.02
C ARG A 838 23.36 27.57 24.37
N GLY A 839 24.20 28.56 24.08
CA GLY A 839 23.81 29.78 23.35
C GLY A 839 23.27 29.51 21.94
N ILE A 840 23.80 28.52 21.21
CA ILE A 840 23.26 28.09 19.91
C ILE A 840 21.90 27.42 20.13
N GLN A 841 21.80 26.55 21.12
CA GLN A 841 20.57 25.83 21.42
C GLN A 841 19.42 26.77 21.79
N LEU A 842 19.72 27.83 22.57
CA LEU A 842 18.78 28.90 22.86
C LEU A 842 18.42 29.72 21.61
N LEU A 843 19.38 30.00 20.72
CA LEU A 843 19.07 30.65 19.45
C LEU A 843 18.15 29.78 18.60
N THR A 844 18.40 28.49 18.45
CA THR A 844 17.54 27.58 17.67
C THR A 844 16.11 27.58 18.22
N LYS A 845 15.95 27.53 19.55
CA LYS A 845 14.65 27.68 20.19
C LYS A 845 13.97 28.99 19.81
N ASP A 846 14.67 30.12 19.96
CA ASP A 846 14.08 31.43 19.73
C ASP A 846 13.83 31.69 18.22
N LEU A 847 14.62 31.10 17.32
CA LEU A 847 14.39 31.06 15.87
C LEU A 847 13.09 30.31 15.54
N ASN A 848 12.86 29.16 16.16
CA ASN A 848 11.65 28.35 15.97
C ASN A 848 10.39 29.07 16.48
N GLU A 849 10.47 29.72 17.64
CA GLU A 849 9.38 30.56 18.18
C GLU A 849 9.10 31.76 17.27
N LEU A 850 10.15 32.43 16.78
CA LEU A 850 10.02 33.56 15.87
C LEU A 850 9.41 33.12 14.53
N TYR A 851 9.84 31.98 13.99
CA TYR A 851 9.33 31.41 12.75
C TYR A 851 7.83 31.10 12.83
N SER A 852 7.42 30.38 13.87
CA SER A 852 6.01 30.01 14.06
C SER A 852 5.11 31.20 14.36
N SER A 853 5.65 32.29 14.94
CA SER A 853 4.89 33.51 15.28
C SER A 853 4.95 34.62 14.22
N THR A 854 5.71 34.43 13.13
CA THR A 854 5.90 35.45 12.09
C THR A 854 5.46 34.92 10.72
N PRO A 855 4.20 35.17 10.30
CA PRO A 855 3.64 34.68 9.03
C PRO A 855 4.47 34.95 7.77
N ALA A 856 5.25 36.04 7.76
CA ALA A 856 6.12 36.40 6.65
C ALA A 856 7.20 35.34 6.35
N LEU A 857 7.56 34.52 7.35
CA LEU A 857 8.59 33.49 7.21
C LEU A 857 8.10 32.19 6.59
N TYR A 858 6.79 31.95 6.49
CA TYR A 858 6.28 30.64 6.04
C TYR A 858 5.05 30.66 5.11
N THR A 859 4.20 31.69 5.17
CA THR A 859 2.91 31.68 4.46
C THR A 859 3.01 31.81 2.94
N ARG A 860 4.15 32.29 2.46
CA ARG A 860 4.43 32.60 1.03
C ARG A 860 5.80 32.11 0.58
N ASP A 861 6.30 31.02 1.18
CA ASP A 861 7.59 30.42 0.79
C ASP A 861 7.63 30.03 -0.70
N ASN A 862 6.50 29.53 -1.21
CA ASN A 862 6.39 28.99 -2.56
C ASN A 862 5.95 30.03 -3.60
N GLU A 863 5.94 31.32 -3.24
CA GLU A 863 5.51 32.42 -4.11
C GLU A 863 6.59 33.49 -4.22
N PRO A 864 6.93 33.97 -5.44
CA PRO A 864 7.90 35.06 -5.61
C PRO A 864 7.54 36.33 -4.82
N GLY A 865 6.25 36.59 -4.60
CA GLY A 865 5.78 37.77 -3.85
C GLY A 865 6.03 37.69 -2.33
N GLY A 866 6.46 36.55 -1.80
CA GLY A 866 6.85 36.39 -0.39
C GLY A 866 8.25 36.89 -0.06
N PHE A 867 9.05 37.26 -1.07
CA PHE A 867 10.45 37.65 -0.92
C PHE A 867 10.80 38.86 -1.80
N GLN A 868 11.66 39.74 -1.30
CA GLN A 868 12.21 40.84 -2.09
C GLN A 868 13.63 41.18 -1.63
N TRP A 869 14.60 41.15 -2.55
CA TRP A 869 15.93 41.69 -2.27
C TRP A 869 15.86 43.19 -1.95
N ILE A 870 16.52 43.60 -0.86
CA ILE A 870 16.90 45.01 -0.63
C ILE A 870 18.24 45.21 -1.31
N ASN A 871 19.24 44.45 -0.88
CA ASN A 871 20.55 44.41 -1.51
C ASN A 871 21.18 43.03 -1.30
N GLY A 872 21.16 42.20 -2.35
CA GLY A 872 21.88 40.93 -2.40
C GLY A 872 23.24 41.02 -3.10
N GLY A 873 23.65 42.23 -3.51
CA GLY A 873 24.89 42.46 -4.26
C GLY A 873 26.01 43.07 -3.42
N ASP A 874 25.83 43.23 -2.10
CA ASP A 874 26.77 43.92 -1.22
C ASP A 874 27.97 43.04 -0.80
N ALA A 875 28.65 42.52 -1.83
CA ALA A 875 29.77 41.60 -1.69
C ALA A 875 30.96 42.22 -0.93
N ASP A 876 31.21 43.53 -1.12
CA ASP A 876 32.33 44.23 -0.46
C ASP A 876 32.17 44.27 1.07
N HIS A 877 30.93 44.28 1.57
CA HIS A 877 30.64 44.21 3.01
C HIS A 877 30.28 42.79 3.49
N ASN A 878 30.13 41.82 2.57
CA ASN A 878 29.56 40.48 2.83
C ASN A 878 28.17 40.55 3.50
N VAL A 879 27.31 41.47 3.06
CA VAL A 879 25.98 41.66 3.64
C VAL A 879 24.91 41.20 2.66
N LEU A 880 23.96 40.41 3.15
CA LEU A 880 22.71 40.12 2.46
C LEU A 880 21.57 40.86 3.18
N SER A 881 20.73 41.57 2.42
CA SER A 881 19.52 42.18 2.97
C SER A 881 18.31 41.97 2.08
N PHE A 882 17.19 41.56 2.69
CA PHE A 882 15.95 41.26 1.99
C PHE A 882 14.73 41.43 2.89
N VAL A 883 13.55 41.46 2.27
CA VAL A 883 12.25 41.50 2.91
C VAL A 883 11.56 40.17 2.71
N ARG A 884 10.94 39.66 3.78
CA ARG A 884 9.95 38.60 3.76
C ARG A 884 8.56 39.21 3.96
N TRP A 885 7.58 38.75 3.19
CA TRP A 885 6.21 39.28 3.20
C TRP A 885 5.21 38.19 3.54
N ASP A 886 4.26 38.49 4.42
CA ASP A 886 3.08 37.64 4.62
C ASP A 886 1.98 37.92 3.58
N LYS A 887 0.82 37.28 3.73
CA LYS A 887 -0.34 37.45 2.84
C LYS A 887 -1.06 38.78 3.07
N GLU A 888 -0.93 39.36 4.26
CA GLU A 888 -1.50 40.64 4.66
C GLU A 888 -0.64 41.85 4.24
N GLY A 889 0.59 41.60 3.77
CA GLY A 889 1.54 42.64 3.37
C GLY A 889 2.35 43.22 4.53
N ASN A 890 2.49 42.52 5.65
CA ASN A 890 3.40 42.90 6.72
C ASN A 890 4.84 42.44 6.39
N PRO A 891 5.84 43.32 6.52
CA PRO A 891 7.23 43.00 6.23
C PRO A 891 7.99 42.49 7.47
N LEU A 892 8.89 41.55 7.23
CA LEU A 892 10.07 41.28 8.06
C LEU A 892 11.32 41.59 7.24
N VAL A 893 12.14 42.53 7.68
CA VAL A 893 13.41 42.87 7.04
C VAL A 893 14.53 42.08 7.69
N CYS A 894 15.26 41.28 6.91
CA CYS A 894 16.38 40.47 7.37
C CYS A 894 17.68 41.04 6.82
N ALA A 895 18.68 41.25 7.68
CA ALA A 895 20.02 41.65 7.30
C ALA A 895 21.04 40.69 7.93
N ILE A 896 21.86 40.04 7.11
CA ILE A 896 22.86 39.07 7.53
C ILE A 896 24.24 39.59 7.15
N ASN A 897 25.11 39.77 8.14
CA ASN A 897 26.50 40.17 7.96
C ASN A 897 27.41 38.95 8.11
N PHE A 898 27.96 38.49 6.99
CA PHE A 898 28.91 37.39 6.91
C PHE A 898 30.37 37.85 6.96
N SER A 899 30.64 39.13 7.26
CA SER A 899 32.01 39.60 7.49
C SER A 899 32.47 39.31 8.93
N GLY A 900 33.78 39.26 9.15
CA GLY A 900 34.37 39.08 10.47
C GLY A 900 34.29 40.31 11.39
N GLY A 901 33.77 41.44 10.91
CA GLY A 901 33.69 42.71 11.65
C GLY A 901 32.28 43.29 11.68
N PRO A 902 31.95 44.14 12.66
CA PRO A 902 30.66 44.85 12.69
C PRO A 902 30.61 45.94 11.62
N HIS A 903 29.42 46.20 11.09
CA HIS A 903 29.14 47.38 10.26
C HIS A 903 28.33 48.39 11.07
N VAL A 904 28.98 49.47 11.53
CA VAL A 904 28.35 50.52 12.35
C VAL A 904 27.81 51.63 11.46
N GLY A 905 26.57 52.07 11.72
CA GLY A 905 25.94 53.12 10.94
C GLY A 905 25.57 52.70 9.52
N TYR A 906 25.31 51.41 9.32
CA TYR A 906 24.95 50.83 8.04
C TYR A 906 23.56 51.34 7.59
N PRO A 907 23.43 51.95 6.40
CA PRO A 907 22.14 52.40 5.88
C PRO A 907 21.38 51.23 5.26
N LEU A 908 20.34 50.74 5.94
CA LEU A 908 19.50 49.63 5.51
C LEU A 908 18.19 50.16 4.91
N GLY A 909 17.91 49.86 3.64
CA GLY A 909 16.62 50.19 3.02
C GLY A 909 15.46 49.41 3.66
N VAL A 910 14.32 50.07 3.90
CA VAL A 910 13.12 49.42 4.46
C VAL A 910 11.82 49.87 3.77
N PRO A 911 10.78 49.01 3.73
CA PRO A 911 9.55 49.29 2.97
C PRO A 911 8.69 50.45 3.48
N ALA A 912 8.93 50.94 4.70
CA ALA A 912 8.12 52.01 5.29
C ALA A 912 8.94 52.86 6.27
N ALA A 913 8.67 54.17 6.26
CA ALA A 913 9.17 55.10 7.28
C ALA A 913 8.47 54.87 8.64
N GLY A 914 9.02 55.46 9.69
CA GLY A 914 8.46 55.38 11.04
C GLY A 914 9.19 54.37 11.91
N ALA A 915 8.50 53.81 12.89
CA ALA A 915 9.12 53.03 13.94
C ALA A 915 9.37 51.56 13.57
N TRP A 916 10.54 51.05 13.91
CA TRP A 916 10.97 49.67 13.73
C TRP A 916 11.60 49.12 15.03
N THR A 917 11.50 47.81 15.22
CA THR A 917 12.11 47.09 16.33
C THR A 917 13.01 45.97 15.81
N GLU A 918 14.18 45.81 16.41
CA GLU A 918 15.03 44.64 16.22
C GLU A 918 14.35 43.43 16.88
N ALA A 919 13.85 42.50 16.07
CA ALA A 919 13.12 41.31 16.50
C ALA A 919 14.05 40.13 16.84
N LEU A 920 15.21 40.08 16.20
CA LEU A 920 16.26 39.09 16.44
C LEU A 920 17.62 39.78 16.25
N ASN A 921 18.59 39.42 17.09
CA ASN A 921 20.00 39.68 16.85
C ASN A 921 20.83 38.49 17.35
N THR A 922 21.49 37.78 16.44
CA THR A 922 22.22 36.55 16.78
C THR A 922 23.52 36.80 17.56
N ASP A 923 23.92 38.06 17.74
CA ASP A 923 25.08 38.47 18.53
C ASP A 923 24.72 38.91 19.95
N ALA A 924 23.48 38.71 20.38
CA ALA A 924 23.09 38.89 21.77
C ALA A 924 23.93 38.00 22.70
N ALA A 925 24.30 38.55 23.86
CA ALA A 925 25.11 37.83 24.86
C ALA A 925 24.45 36.53 25.35
N ALA A 926 23.12 36.45 25.33
CA ALA A 926 22.36 35.24 25.66
C ALA A 926 22.69 34.06 24.72
N TYR A 927 23.08 34.34 23.47
CA TYR A 927 23.49 33.33 22.49
C TYR A 927 25.02 33.14 22.42
N GLY A 928 25.78 33.78 23.32
CA GLY A 928 27.24 33.78 23.30
C GLY A 928 27.87 34.76 22.31
N GLY A 929 27.12 35.76 21.84
CA GLY A 929 27.63 36.83 20.98
C GLY A 929 28.40 37.93 21.74
N SER A 930 28.97 38.87 20.98
CA SER A 930 29.78 39.98 21.48
C SER A 930 28.96 41.16 22.04
N GLY A 931 27.65 41.18 21.79
CA GLY A 931 26.74 42.23 22.27
C GLY A 931 26.67 43.46 21.35
N VAL A 932 27.00 43.31 20.06
CA VAL A 932 26.80 44.37 19.06
C VAL A 932 25.31 44.41 18.66
N LEU A 933 24.55 45.26 19.35
CA LEU A 933 23.09 45.35 19.25
C LEU A 933 22.62 46.73 18.78
N ASN A 934 21.37 46.80 18.32
CA ASN A 934 20.70 48.06 18.08
C ASN A 934 19.92 48.51 19.33
N ALA A 935 20.17 49.73 19.81
CA ALA A 935 19.58 50.22 21.05
C ALA A 935 18.18 50.82 20.82
N GLY A 936 17.18 50.29 21.53
CA GLY A 936 15.83 50.86 21.58
C GLY A 936 15.06 50.77 20.27
N GLN A 937 14.06 51.65 20.13
CA GLN A 937 13.22 51.74 18.94
C GLN A 937 13.97 52.48 17.83
N LEU A 938 14.10 51.84 16.68
CA LEU A 938 14.73 52.43 15.50
C LEU A 938 13.70 53.25 14.72
N THR A 939 14.12 54.35 14.10
CA THR A 939 13.23 55.21 13.30
C THR A 939 13.73 55.30 11.87
N ALA A 940 12.94 54.79 10.93
CA ALA A 940 13.19 54.88 9.51
C ALA A 940 12.79 56.25 8.97
N THR A 941 13.70 56.89 8.25
CA THR A 941 13.47 58.18 7.58
C THR A 941 13.00 57.97 6.15
N GLY A 942 12.32 58.96 5.56
CA GLY A 942 11.86 58.93 4.16
C GLY A 942 12.98 59.10 3.12
N GLU A 943 14.24 59.02 3.52
CA GLU A 943 15.39 59.00 2.62
C GLU A 943 15.61 57.56 2.16
N GLY A 944 14.90 57.14 1.12
CA GLY A 944 14.94 55.78 0.58
C GLY A 944 16.35 55.30 0.19
N ARG A 945 16.55 53.98 0.22
CA ARG A 945 17.84 53.32 -0.08
C ARG A 945 17.61 51.99 -0.78
N ASP A 946 18.48 51.64 -1.73
CA ASP A 946 18.51 50.34 -2.43
C ASP A 946 17.12 49.90 -2.95
N GLY A 947 16.39 50.83 -3.58
CA GLY A 947 15.06 50.59 -4.14
C GLY A 947 13.91 50.60 -3.13
N GLN A 948 14.18 50.77 -1.83
CA GLN A 948 13.17 50.92 -0.77
C GLN A 948 12.82 52.39 -0.52
N PRO A 949 11.57 52.70 -0.12
CA PRO A 949 11.10 54.09 0.05
C PRO A 949 11.61 54.78 1.33
N ALA A 950 12.14 54.02 2.29
CA ALA A 950 12.69 54.53 3.54
C ALA A 950 14.01 53.84 3.90
N SER A 951 14.74 54.34 4.90
CA SER A 951 15.95 53.69 5.39
C SER A 951 16.14 53.80 6.90
N LEU A 952 16.79 52.80 7.48
CA LEU A 952 17.26 52.74 8.86
C LEU A 952 18.78 52.92 8.90
N THR A 953 19.28 53.58 9.93
CA THR A 953 20.71 53.51 10.28
C THR A 953 20.87 52.48 11.39
N VAL A 954 21.49 51.34 11.07
CA VAL A 954 21.64 50.21 11.99
C VAL A 954 23.10 49.86 12.23
N THR A 955 23.35 49.13 13.30
CA THR A 955 24.62 48.41 13.49
C THR A 955 24.37 46.94 13.21
N LEU A 956 25.11 46.38 12.25
CA LEU A 956 25.06 44.94 11.95
C LEU A 956 26.20 44.23 12.69
N PRO A 957 25.92 43.17 13.46
CA PRO A 957 26.94 42.46 14.23
C PRO A 957 27.93 41.70 13.33
N PRO A 958 29.17 41.43 13.79
CA PRO A 958 30.11 40.57 13.07
C PRO A 958 29.59 39.13 13.03
N LEU A 959 29.69 38.44 11.87
CA LEU A 959 29.22 37.07 11.70
C LEU A 959 27.85 36.84 12.36
N GLY A 960 26.87 37.67 12.01
CA GLY A 960 25.58 37.69 12.68
C GLY A 960 24.44 38.17 11.79
N ALA A 961 23.22 37.90 12.24
CA ALA A 961 21.99 38.31 11.58
C ALA A 961 21.16 39.20 12.52
N ALA A 962 20.50 40.19 11.95
CA ALA A 962 19.53 41.04 12.62
C ALA A 962 18.24 41.11 11.79
N TYR A 963 17.09 40.92 12.44
CA TYR A 963 15.78 41.06 11.82
C TYR A 963 15.05 42.26 12.37
N PHE A 964 14.31 42.96 11.51
CA PHE A 964 13.58 44.16 11.86
C PHE A 964 12.13 44.04 11.41
N LYS A 965 11.21 44.43 12.29
CA LYS A 965 9.77 44.53 11.98
C LYS A 965 9.23 45.92 12.35
N PRO A 966 8.17 46.40 11.68
CA PRO A 966 7.49 47.62 12.10
C PRO A 966 7.06 47.53 13.57
N ALA A 967 7.26 48.60 14.34
CA ALA A 967 6.81 48.63 15.72
C ALA A 967 5.27 48.58 15.75
N THR A 968 4.70 47.71 16.57
CA THR A 968 3.25 47.68 16.82
C THR A 968 2.81 49.06 17.31
N LYS A 969 1.84 49.69 16.63
CA LYS A 969 1.18 50.88 17.17
C LYS A 969 0.61 50.49 18.53
N ALA A 970 1.09 51.08 19.62
CA ALA A 970 0.43 50.96 20.90
C ALA A 970 -1.05 51.32 20.67
N ALA A 971 -1.95 50.37 20.95
CA ALA A 971 -3.38 50.62 20.86
C ALA A 971 -3.65 51.86 21.72
N GLY A 972 -4.04 52.96 21.05
CA GLY A 972 -4.35 54.20 21.74
C GLY A 972 -5.41 53.87 22.79
N ILE A 973 -5.06 54.10 24.05
CA ILE A 973 -6.04 54.23 25.13
C ILE A 973 -6.94 55.39 24.70
N LEU A 974 -8.07 55.06 24.07
CA LEU A 974 -9.19 56.00 23.93
C LEU A 974 -9.69 56.24 25.36
N GLN A 975 -9.41 57.43 25.87
CA GLN A 975 -10.07 58.00 27.04
C GLN A 975 -11.57 58.14 26.81
#